data_AF-A0A315ZPI5-F1
#
_entry.id   AF-A0A315ZPI5-F1
#
_cell.length_a   1.000
_cell.length_b   1.000
_cell.length_c   1.000
_cell.angle_alpha   90.00
_cell.angle_beta   90.00
_cell.angle_gamma   90.00
#
_symmetry.space_group_name_H-M   'P 1'
#
loop_
_entity.id
_entity.type
_entity.pdbx_description
1 polymer ?
#
loop_
_entity_poly.entity_id
_entity_poly.type
_entity_poly.pdbx_seq_one_letter_code
_entity_poly.pdbx_strand_id
1 'polypeptide(L)'
;MTKEEAKLLVQKRIAVTIFLVLTFLMLIYYFFFYREDNTFVKKDYSSVKRVLFISSYSESFETVDLQKEGIKEGFANHNIQLDIEYMDTKKYVEKENEDLFYQTLRYKLKHTDKYDAILLGDDAALEFGETYQQELFQGIPMVFFCINNIDYAIRAGTNPYITGAVEKLYLKDTIDIAIQFQPKGKKIIAIYDSALSGQGDEKQFFSAKNDYPEYQFEGINSSKYTLQEFGEKLDKISGDSILIYMSSFEDVDGNQYTIPESVQFIVTHTHVPVYRVSSSTGIGEGLIGGKTVSYEKSGRKAASMVVEILNGANVADIPVVIKGESQYCFDYQVLKKYNINPSLVPQDAVIVNKEQTIFEKYERVMIPVFLFVFVCLSIIFITLIDNLKRSRLTKELQESHDKLQETYRKLIVTEEKLKQQYKENQEYTKYLETKEEVIRYQAEHDYLTELPNRRSAMDMLNMLIATKQNCTVIVMDIDDFKEINDSYGHACGDAVLKGISRRLLNLMQDQRFYASRLGGDEFLLIIKSIETGPDSKLMLQIKQVFSKPIIFEEKEQYIRVSMGVAYFKGGITEASEIISNADFAMYTAKKSGKNECFYYNSGMKNEMINRKNIKSILSEACRHDRFYVLYQPQVKAATGMIAGYEALLRLKDHAISPDQFISIAEETDIILTLGRIVTKKVVEQMAIWRGHGLDLRPVAINFSSKQIKDKGYVCYLKNLLDKYKISPELIEIEITESIFINNNENAMKLFEDFLSIGVKLALDDFGTGYSSINYLTYIPVKKIKIDKSLVDIFLKDEKDAFIENIIRLAHCLGLKITVEGVEEKQQHERLKDFECDYIQGYYFSRPITGEEIELLKSPIKK
;
A
#
# COMPACT_ATOMS: atom_id res chain seq x y z
N MET A 1 -50.99 -7.02 -39.49
CA MET A 1 -50.37 -7.83 -38.42
C MET A 1 -51.44 -8.09 -37.38
N THR A 2 -51.89 -9.33 -37.24
CA THR A 2 -52.96 -9.68 -36.29
C THR A 2 -52.45 -9.57 -34.85
N LYS A 3 -53.36 -9.39 -33.89
CA LYS A 3 -53.01 -9.32 -32.45
C LYS A 3 -52.19 -10.52 -31.99
N GLU A 4 -52.36 -11.69 -32.61
CA GLU A 4 -51.60 -12.89 -32.31
C GLU A 4 -50.17 -12.85 -32.84
N GLU A 5 -49.93 -12.35 -34.05
CA GLU A 5 -48.58 -12.20 -34.61
C GLU A 5 -47.72 -11.20 -33.81
N ALA A 6 -48.34 -10.12 -33.33
CA ALA A 6 -47.69 -9.15 -32.46
C ALA A 6 -47.30 -9.78 -31.10
N LYS A 7 -48.19 -10.61 -30.55
CA LYS A 7 -47.96 -11.32 -29.28
C LYS A 7 -46.83 -12.35 -29.39
N LEU A 8 -46.77 -13.07 -30.52
CA LEU A 8 -45.73 -14.07 -30.81
C LEU A 8 -44.34 -13.43 -30.99
N LEU A 9 -44.27 -12.27 -31.63
CA LEU A 9 -43.03 -11.48 -31.79
C LEU A 9 -42.53 -10.92 -30.45
N VAL A 10 -43.44 -10.47 -29.59
CA VAL A 10 -43.12 -10.01 -28.24
C VAL A 10 -42.60 -11.18 -27.38
N GLN A 11 -43.26 -12.34 -27.43
CA GLN A 11 -42.81 -13.52 -26.68
C GLN A 11 -41.44 -14.04 -27.14
N LYS A 12 -41.15 -14.06 -28.44
CA LYS A 12 -39.80 -14.42 -28.95
C LYS A 12 -38.73 -13.43 -28.50
N ARG A 13 -39.03 -12.12 -28.49
CA ARG A 13 -38.10 -11.09 -27.97
C ARG A 13 -37.85 -11.27 -26.47
N ILE A 14 -38.89 -11.49 -25.68
CA ILE A 14 -38.77 -11.75 -24.24
C ILE A 14 -37.93 -13.00 -23.98
N ALA A 15 -38.15 -14.10 -24.72
CA ALA A 15 -37.40 -15.34 -24.54
C ALA A 15 -35.90 -15.17 -24.86
N VAL A 16 -35.55 -14.44 -25.93
CA VAL A 16 -34.15 -14.14 -26.27
C VAL A 16 -33.51 -13.21 -25.24
N THR A 17 -34.25 -12.20 -24.75
CA THR A 17 -33.78 -11.31 -23.69
C THR A 17 -33.53 -12.07 -22.39
N ILE A 18 -34.46 -12.96 -21.98
CA ILE A 18 -34.30 -13.78 -20.78
C ILE A 18 -33.09 -14.72 -20.92
N PHE A 19 -32.91 -15.34 -22.09
CA PHE A 19 -31.75 -16.20 -22.34
C PHE A 19 -30.43 -15.42 -22.23
N LEU A 20 -30.34 -14.25 -22.85
CA LEU A 20 -29.15 -13.38 -22.76
C LEU A 20 -28.90 -12.89 -21.33
N VAL A 21 -29.94 -12.52 -20.60
CA VAL A 21 -29.84 -12.10 -19.19
C VAL A 21 -29.34 -13.26 -18.33
N LEU A 22 -29.93 -14.45 -18.44
CA LEU A 22 -29.48 -15.62 -17.65
C LEU A 22 -28.04 -16.02 -17.96
N THR A 23 -27.63 -15.95 -19.23
CA THR A 23 -26.24 -16.27 -19.62
C THR A 23 -25.26 -15.22 -19.07
N PHE A 24 -25.66 -13.94 -19.06
CA PHE A 24 -24.87 -12.84 -18.50
C PHE A 24 -24.78 -12.91 -16.97
N LEU A 25 -25.88 -13.24 -16.28
CA LEU A 25 -25.92 -13.45 -14.83
C LEU A 25 -25.05 -14.65 -14.42
N MET A 26 -25.05 -15.73 -15.20
CA MET A 26 -24.21 -16.90 -14.92
C MET A 26 -22.71 -16.58 -15.09
N LEU A 27 -22.35 -15.72 -16.06
CA LEU A 27 -20.98 -15.21 -16.23
C LEU A 27 -20.58 -14.24 -15.12
N ILE A 28 -21.48 -13.36 -14.66
CA ILE A 28 -21.25 -12.47 -13.52
C ILE A 28 -21.04 -13.30 -12.24
N TYR A 29 -21.88 -14.30 -12.01
CA TYR A 29 -21.75 -15.18 -10.84
C TYR A 29 -20.40 -15.89 -10.81
N TYR A 30 -19.97 -16.45 -11.95
CA TYR A 30 -18.65 -17.09 -12.06
C TYR A 30 -17.48 -16.11 -11.89
N PHE A 31 -17.64 -14.85 -12.33
CA PHE A 31 -16.62 -13.80 -12.23
C PHE A 31 -16.50 -13.19 -10.83
N PHE A 32 -17.61 -13.09 -10.09
CA PHE A 32 -17.64 -12.44 -8.76
C PHE A 32 -17.52 -13.39 -7.58
N PHE A 33 -18.04 -14.61 -7.68
CA PHE A 33 -18.14 -15.53 -6.53
C PHE A 33 -17.09 -16.64 -6.51
N TYR A 34 -16.15 -16.67 -7.46
CA TYR A 34 -14.96 -17.52 -7.37
C TYR A 34 -13.81 -16.77 -6.67
N ARG A 35 -13.94 -16.57 -5.37
CA ARG A 35 -12.87 -16.06 -4.50
C ARG A 35 -12.90 -16.85 -3.20
N GLU A 36 -11.76 -17.44 -2.83
CA GLU A 36 -11.58 -18.09 -1.52
C GLU A 36 -11.82 -17.06 -0.41
N ASP A 37 -12.82 -17.33 0.43
CA ASP A 37 -13.16 -16.51 1.59
C ASP A 37 -12.13 -16.72 2.71
N ASN A 38 -11.26 -15.74 2.92
CA ASN A 38 -10.48 -15.62 4.15
C ASN A 38 -11.33 -14.91 5.21
N THR A 39 -11.97 -15.69 6.07
CA THR A 39 -12.75 -15.18 7.22
C THR A 39 -11.82 -14.77 8.36
N PHE A 40 -11.93 -13.52 8.82
CA PHE A 40 -11.26 -13.05 10.03
C PHE A 40 -11.96 -13.62 11.28
N VAL A 41 -11.30 -14.57 11.94
CA VAL A 41 -11.75 -15.15 13.21
C VAL A 41 -11.30 -14.26 14.38
N LYS A 42 -12.25 -13.87 15.23
CA LYS A 42 -12.01 -13.11 16.47
C LYS A 42 -11.36 -14.05 17.50
N LYS A 43 -10.06 -13.93 17.77
CA LYS A 43 -9.33 -14.79 18.74
C LYS A 43 -9.70 -14.43 20.19
N ASP A 44 -10.05 -15.45 20.97
CA ASP A 44 -10.32 -15.40 22.41
C ASP A 44 -8.99 -15.50 23.18
N TYR A 45 -8.60 -14.44 23.89
CA TYR A 45 -7.30 -14.36 24.58
C TYR A 45 -7.27 -15.06 25.94
N SER A 46 -8.33 -15.77 26.35
CA SER A 46 -8.40 -16.44 27.66
C SER A 46 -7.62 -17.77 27.75
N SER A 47 -7.12 -18.31 26.62
CA SER A 47 -6.44 -19.61 26.55
C SER A 47 -5.30 -19.67 25.50
N VAL A 48 -4.42 -18.66 25.48
CA VAL A 48 -3.30 -18.62 24.52
C VAL A 48 -2.24 -19.66 24.90
N LYS A 49 -1.91 -20.55 23.96
CA LYS A 49 -0.80 -21.51 24.07
C LYS A 49 0.49 -20.87 23.57
N ARG A 50 1.62 -21.15 24.22
CA ARG A 50 2.93 -20.54 23.88
C ARG A 50 3.87 -21.58 23.28
N VAL A 51 4.43 -21.28 22.12
CA VAL A 51 5.42 -22.13 21.45
C VAL A 51 6.70 -21.34 21.24
N LEU A 52 7.83 -21.92 21.61
CA LEU A 52 9.15 -21.35 21.35
C LEU A 52 9.77 -22.02 20.12
N PHE A 53 10.17 -21.27 19.12
CA PHE A 53 10.96 -21.76 18.00
C PHE A 53 12.43 -21.38 18.17
N ILE A 54 13.30 -22.37 18.30
CA ILE A 54 14.75 -22.22 18.31
C ILE A 54 15.25 -22.49 16.89
N SER A 55 15.78 -21.46 16.25
CA SER A 55 16.38 -21.52 14.92
C SER A 55 17.89 -21.62 15.04
N SER A 56 18.50 -22.61 14.38
CA SER A 56 19.97 -22.67 14.23
C SER A 56 20.53 -21.46 13.46
N TYR A 57 19.71 -20.84 12.62
CA TYR A 57 20.07 -19.74 11.74
C TYR A 57 19.77 -18.37 12.36
N SER A 58 20.39 -17.32 11.82
CA SER A 58 20.04 -15.93 12.13
C SER A 58 18.74 -15.51 11.50
N GLU A 59 18.10 -14.47 12.05
CA GLU A 59 16.85 -13.91 11.50
C GLU A 59 16.98 -13.52 10.02
N SER A 60 18.15 -13.03 9.63
CA SER A 60 18.47 -12.61 8.26
C SER A 60 18.76 -13.76 7.29
N PHE A 61 18.77 -15.02 7.76
CA PHE A 61 19.07 -16.16 6.92
C PHE A 61 17.88 -16.50 6.02
N GLU A 62 18.11 -16.64 4.73
CA GLU A 62 17.06 -16.67 3.69
C GLU A 62 15.94 -17.69 3.90
N THR A 63 16.23 -18.86 4.48
CA THR A 63 15.25 -19.92 4.66
C THR A 63 14.34 -19.68 5.87
N VAL A 64 14.75 -18.81 6.80
CA VAL A 64 14.06 -18.59 8.08
C VAL A 64 12.70 -17.96 7.87
N ASP A 65 12.56 -17.03 6.94
CA ASP A 65 11.25 -16.42 6.64
C ASP A 65 10.27 -17.44 6.05
N LEU A 66 10.72 -18.31 5.15
CA LEU A 66 9.90 -19.41 4.62
C LEU A 66 9.46 -20.38 5.72
N GLN A 67 10.36 -20.72 6.65
CA GLN A 67 10.03 -21.56 7.81
C GLN A 67 9.00 -20.86 8.72
N LYS A 68 9.19 -19.57 9.01
CA LYS A 68 8.28 -18.73 9.81
C LYS A 68 6.89 -18.64 9.17
N GLU A 69 6.80 -18.40 7.87
CA GLU A 69 5.54 -18.35 7.14
C GLU A 69 4.79 -19.67 7.21
N GLY A 70 5.49 -20.79 6.94
CA GLY A 70 4.92 -22.12 7.08
C GLY A 70 4.40 -22.42 8.48
N ILE A 71 5.18 -22.09 9.53
CA ILE A 71 4.76 -22.27 10.93
C ILE A 71 3.53 -21.40 11.24
N LYS A 72 3.56 -20.12 10.88
CA LYS A 72 2.46 -19.18 11.10
C LYS A 72 1.18 -19.63 10.42
N GLU A 73 1.27 -20.16 9.20
CA GLU A 73 0.13 -20.70 8.48
C GLU A 73 -0.45 -21.95 9.18
N GLY A 74 0.41 -22.87 9.62
CA GLY A 74 -0.01 -24.03 10.43
C GLY A 74 -0.72 -23.62 11.73
N PHE A 75 -0.34 -22.47 12.31
CA PHE A 75 -0.96 -21.90 13.50
C PHE A 75 -2.11 -20.92 13.23
N ALA A 76 -2.41 -20.56 11.97
CA ALA A 76 -3.33 -19.46 11.65
C ALA A 76 -4.70 -19.61 12.32
N ASN A 77 -5.22 -20.85 12.32
CA ASN A 77 -6.53 -21.21 12.90
C ASN A 77 -6.48 -21.63 14.37
N HIS A 78 -5.34 -21.47 15.04
CA HIS A 78 -5.11 -21.89 16.41
C HIS A 78 -4.74 -20.69 17.30
N ASN A 79 -5.07 -20.76 18.59
CA ASN A 79 -4.76 -19.71 19.56
C ASN A 79 -3.35 -19.88 20.14
N ILE A 80 -2.35 -19.83 19.27
CA ILE A 80 -0.94 -20.08 19.60
C ILE A 80 -0.14 -18.79 19.40
N GLN A 81 0.63 -18.41 20.43
CA GLN A 81 1.69 -17.41 20.36
C GLN A 81 3.01 -18.10 20.05
N LEU A 82 3.72 -17.61 19.03
CA LEU A 82 5.04 -18.08 18.62
C LEU A 82 6.09 -17.04 19.04
N ASP A 83 7.01 -17.43 19.91
CA ASP A 83 8.24 -16.68 20.20
C ASP A 83 9.41 -17.37 19.46
N ILE A 84 10.43 -16.62 19.04
CA ILE A 84 11.55 -17.15 18.23
C ILE A 84 12.88 -16.72 18.84
N GLU A 85 13.84 -17.65 18.92
CA GLU A 85 15.21 -17.42 19.38
C GLU A 85 16.19 -17.96 18.33
N TYR A 86 17.23 -17.17 18.05
CA TYR A 86 18.20 -17.45 16.98
C TYR A 86 19.57 -17.80 17.59
N MET A 87 20.14 -18.94 17.18
CA MET A 87 21.42 -19.42 17.67
C MET A 87 22.61 -18.91 16.84
N ASP A 88 22.37 -18.44 15.60
CA ASP A 88 23.38 -17.94 14.66
C ASP A 88 24.55 -18.92 14.39
N THR A 89 24.32 -20.24 14.48
CA THR A 89 25.40 -21.25 14.40
C THR A 89 26.04 -21.38 13.03
N LYS A 90 25.41 -20.87 11.97
CA LYS A 90 26.03 -20.81 10.64
C LYS A 90 27.08 -19.71 10.52
N LYS A 91 26.95 -18.65 11.32
CA LYS A 91 27.88 -17.52 11.31
C LYS A 91 28.98 -17.68 12.36
N TYR A 92 28.61 -18.18 13.55
CA TYR A 92 29.51 -18.39 14.68
C TYR A 92 29.47 -19.86 15.11
N VAL A 93 30.46 -20.63 14.64
CA VAL A 93 30.53 -22.10 14.78
C VAL A 93 31.22 -22.55 16.07
N GLU A 94 31.84 -21.62 16.80
CA GLU A 94 32.61 -21.90 18.01
C GLU A 94 31.69 -22.26 19.19
N LYS A 95 32.19 -23.12 20.09
CA LYS A 95 31.41 -23.59 21.26
C LYS A 95 31.00 -22.43 22.17
N GLU A 96 31.81 -21.37 22.22
CA GLU A 96 31.53 -20.14 22.95
C GLU A 96 30.20 -19.49 22.55
N ASN A 97 29.81 -19.55 21.27
CA ASN A 97 28.53 -19.00 20.81
C ASN A 97 27.34 -19.80 21.36
N GLU A 98 27.43 -21.14 21.34
CA GLU A 98 26.42 -22.01 21.92
C GLU A 98 26.29 -21.81 23.44
N ASP A 99 27.42 -21.64 24.14
CA ASP A 99 27.44 -21.35 25.58
C ASP A 99 26.79 -20.00 25.92
N LEU A 100 27.02 -18.97 25.09
CA LEU A 100 26.37 -17.66 25.24
C LEU A 100 24.87 -17.75 24.98
N PHE A 101 24.46 -18.47 23.92
CA PHE A 101 23.06 -18.72 23.62
C PHE A 101 22.37 -19.45 24.78
N TYR A 102 23.00 -20.50 25.32
CA TYR A 102 22.52 -21.22 26.50
C TYR A 102 22.31 -20.28 27.69
N GLN A 103 23.30 -19.43 28.02
CA GLN A 103 23.21 -18.52 29.16
C GLN A 103 22.07 -17.51 28.98
N THR A 104 21.95 -16.91 27.79
CA THR A 104 20.88 -15.96 27.48
C THR A 104 19.51 -16.63 27.51
N LEU A 105 19.35 -17.79 26.88
CA LEU A 105 18.08 -18.51 26.85
C LEU A 105 17.67 -18.96 28.26
N ARG A 106 18.61 -19.49 29.05
CA ARG A 106 18.37 -19.85 30.46
C ARG A 106 17.90 -18.66 31.29
N TYR A 107 18.47 -17.47 31.06
CA TYR A 107 17.99 -16.24 31.70
C TYR A 107 16.57 -15.90 31.27
N LYS A 108 16.27 -15.92 29.96
CA LYS A 108 14.92 -15.62 29.42
C LYS A 108 13.87 -16.58 29.95
N LEU A 109 14.14 -17.89 29.94
CA LEU A 109 13.23 -18.94 30.42
C LEU A 109 12.95 -18.84 31.93
N LYS A 110 13.86 -18.25 32.73
CA LYS A 110 13.60 -17.97 34.16
C LYS A 110 12.65 -16.80 34.40
N HIS A 111 12.50 -15.91 33.43
CA HIS A 111 11.74 -14.66 33.57
C HIS A 111 10.52 -14.58 32.63
N THR A 112 10.21 -15.68 31.93
CA THR A 112 9.08 -15.78 31.01
C THR A 112 8.15 -16.91 31.46
N ASP A 113 6.87 -16.81 31.14
CA ASP A 113 5.94 -17.94 31.36
C ASP A 113 6.42 -19.19 30.62
N LYS A 114 6.03 -20.36 31.13
CA LYS A 114 6.41 -21.64 30.50
C LYS A 114 5.82 -21.77 29.10
N TYR A 115 6.63 -22.29 28.19
CA TYR A 115 6.18 -22.72 26.87
C TYR A 115 5.45 -24.06 26.96
N ASP A 116 4.42 -24.23 26.13
CA ASP A 116 3.66 -25.48 26.00
C ASP A 116 4.33 -26.47 25.02
N ALA A 117 5.13 -25.98 24.07
CA ALA A 117 5.94 -26.81 23.16
C ALA A 117 7.15 -26.04 22.60
N ILE A 118 8.17 -26.76 22.13
CA ILE A 118 9.35 -26.18 21.47
C ILE A 118 9.43 -26.69 20.02
N LEU A 119 9.74 -25.80 19.09
CA LEU A 119 10.14 -26.12 17.72
C LEU A 119 11.67 -26.00 17.61
N LEU A 120 12.32 -26.98 16.99
CA LEU A 120 13.77 -27.03 16.80
C LEU A 120 14.08 -27.07 15.30
N GLY A 121 14.66 -25.99 14.76
CA GLY A 121 14.96 -25.86 13.34
C GLY A 121 16.43 -26.14 13.03
N ASP A 122 16.68 -27.14 12.18
CA ASP A 122 18.01 -27.63 11.77
C ASP A 122 18.80 -28.39 12.86
N ASP A 123 19.86 -29.08 12.43
CA ASP A 123 20.59 -30.06 13.23
C ASP A 123 21.11 -29.49 14.57
N ALA A 124 21.60 -28.25 14.59
CA ALA A 124 22.17 -27.63 15.79
C ALA A 124 21.11 -27.32 16.86
N ALA A 125 19.93 -26.88 16.46
CA ALA A 125 18.81 -26.66 17.39
C ALA A 125 18.33 -28.00 17.98
N LEU A 126 18.29 -29.07 17.18
CA LEU A 126 17.97 -30.41 17.69
C LEU A 126 19.01 -30.89 18.72
N GLU A 127 20.29 -30.73 18.43
CA GLU A 127 21.38 -31.09 19.34
C GLU A 127 21.32 -30.29 20.65
N PHE A 128 21.07 -28.99 20.55
CA PHE A 128 20.88 -28.13 21.72
C PHE A 128 19.66 -28.55 22.55
N GLY A 129 18.52 -28.79 21.89
CA GLY A 129 17.29 -29.23 22.53
C GLY A 129 17.42 -30.58 23.23
N GLU A 130 18.11 -31.55 22.62
CA GLU A 130 18.40 -32.86 23.21
C GLU A 130 19.36 -32.73 24.40
N THR A 131 20.45 -31.97 24.24
CA THR A 131 21.50 -31.79 25.26
C THR A 131 20.95 -31.15 26.53
N TYR A 132 20.14 -30.09 26.39
CA TYR A 132 19.60 -29.33 27.50
C TYR A 132 18.15 -29.68 27.85
N GLN A 133 17.62 -30.81 27.35
CA GLN A 133 16.23 -31.20 27.53
C GLN A 133 15.80 -31.23 29.00
N GLN A 134 16.61 -31.83 29.86
CA GLN A 134 16.31 -31.97 31.28
C GLN A 134 16.50 -30.67 32.07
N GLU A 135 17.39 -29.78 31.63
CA GLU A 135 17.68 -28.54 32.36
C GLU A 135 16.76 -27.38 31.95
N LEU A 136 16.57 -27.16 30.65
CA LEU A 136 15.84 -26.01 30.12
C LEU A 136 14.39 -26.34 29.75
N PHE A 137 14.12 -27.56 29.30
CA PHE A 137 12.84 -27.94 28.67
C PHE A 137 12.14 -29.11 29.39
N GLN A 138 12.33 -29.21 30.70
CA GLN A 138 11.85 -30.35 31.47
C GLN A 138 10.34 -30.57 31.31
N GLY A 139 9.97 -31.70 30.71
CA GLY A 139 8.57 -32.09 30.48
C GLY A 139 7.86 -31.35 29.34
N ILE A 140 8.57 -30.49 28.59
CA ILE A 140 8.02 -29.76 27.45
C ILE A 140 8.24 -30.60 26.18
N PRO A 141 7.19 -30.85 25.37
CA PRO A 141 7.32 -31.56 24.11
C PRO A 141 8.08 -30.73 23.07
N MET A 142 8.90 -31.39 22.26
CA MET A 142 9.73 -30.76 21.24
C MET A 142 9.49 -31.40 19.87
N VAL A 143 9.34 -30.55 18.86
CA VAL A 143 9.16 -30.96 17.47
C VAL A 143 10.30 -30.40 16.64
N PHE A 144 11.11 -31.27 16.05
CA PHE A 144 12.18 -30.85 15.15
C PHE A 144 11.72 -30.82 13.69
N PHE A 145 12.34 -29.96 12.89
CA PHE A 145 12.18 -29.91 11.45
C PHE A 145 13.42 -29.36 10.75
N CYS A 146 13.51 -29.56 9.44
CA CYS A 146 14.68 -29.19 8.64
C CYS A 146 15.99 -29.92 9.04
N ILE A 147 15.89 -31.17 9.51
CA ILE A 147 17.04 -31.96 9.99
C ILE A 147 17.67 -32.74 8.84
N ASN A 148 18.94 -32.46 8.52
CA ASN A 148 19.67 -33.10 7.43
C ASN A 148 20.22 -34.48 7.84
N ASN A 149 20.54 -34.65 9.12
CA ASN A 149 21.05 -35.91 9.64
C ASN A 149 19.90 -36.86 10.02
N ILE A 150 19.42 -37.63 9.05
CA ILE A 150 18.28 -38.56 9.21
C ILE A 150 18.53 -39.59 10.32
N ASP A 151 19.72 -40.19 10.37
CA ASP A 151 20.06 -41.18 11.40
C ASP A 151 20.01 -40.56 12.80
N TYR A 152 20.48 -39.31 12.91
CA TYR A 152 20.40 -38.58 14.16
C TYR A 152 18.96 -38.23 14.54
N ALA A 153 18.14 -37.74 13.60
CA ALA A 153 16.72 -37.47 13.83
C ALA A 153 15.95 -38.72 14.31
N ILE A 154 16.21 -39.88 13.71
CA ILE A 154 15.59 -41.15 14.13
C ILE A 154 16.01 -41.51 15.55
N ARG A 155 17.29 -41.33 15.91
CA ARG A 155 17.78 -41.53 17.28
C ARG A 155 17.10 -40.58 18.26
N ALA A 156 17.05 -39.30 17.94
CA ALA A 156 16.45 -38.28 18.80
C ALA A 156 14.96 -38.55 19.04
N GLY A 157 14.24 -39.06 18.02
CA GLY A 157 12.84 -39.47 18.13
C GLY A 157 12.56 -40.68 19.03
N THR A 158 13.59 -41.36 19.56
CA THR A 158 13.40 -42.38 20.61
C THR A 158 13.14 -41.78 21.99
N ASN A 159 13.41 -40.48 22.17
CA ASN A 159 13.10 -39.75 23.39
C ASN A 159 11.58 -39.48 23.46
N PRO A 160 10.89 -39.81 24.58
CA PRO A 160 9.43 -39.66 24.68
C PRO A 160 8.91 -38.22 24.61
N TYR A 161 9.80 -37.21 24.60
CA TYR A 161 9.45 -35.80 24.46
C TYR A 161 9.82 -35.21 23.09
N ILE A 162 10.44 -35.98 22.19
CA ILE A 162 10.95 -35.48 20.91
C ILE A 162 10.32 -36.24 19.76
N THR A 163 9.75 -35.51 18.80
CA THR A 163 9.35 -36.03 17.50
C THR A 163 9.70 -35.00 16.42
N GLY A 164 9.42 -35.27 15.15
CA GLY A 164 9.66 -34.29 14.10
C GLY A 164 9.62 -34.82 12.69
N ALA A 165 10.07 -33.97 11.76
CA ALA A 165 10.17 -34.29 10.34
C ALA A 165 11.58 -34.00 9.82
N VAL A 166 12.14 -34.92 9.02
CA VAL A 166 13.49 -34.76 8.46
C VAL A 166 13.48 -33.98 7.16
N GLU A 167 14.59 -33.31 6.86
CA GLU A 167 14.90 -32.75 5.56
C GLU A 167 15.63 -33.80 4.73
N LYS A 168 15.02 -34.19 3.61
CA LYS A 168 15.66 -35.10 2.66
C LYS A 168 16.02 -34.31 1.41
N LEU A 169 17.31 -34.23 1.08
CA LEU A 169 17.73 -33.70 -0.21
C LEU A 169 17.31 -34.68 -1.32
N TYR A 170 16.65 -34.15 -2.34
CA TYR A 170 16.18 -34.93 -3.48
C TYR A 170 17.21 -34.94 -4.61
N LEU A 171 18.45 -35.31 -4.25
CA LEU A 171 19.59 -35.28 -5.15
C LEU A 171 19.40 -36.23 -6.34
N LYS A 172 18.95 -37.47 -6.10
CA LYS A 172 18.73 -38.45 -7.19
C LYS A 172 17.73 -37.94 -8.22
N ASP A 173 16.59 -37.42 -7.76
CA ASP A 173 15.58 -36.83 -8.63
C ASP A 173 16.14 -35.65 -9.45
N THR A 174 17.03 -34.84 -8.86
CA THR A 174 17.68 -33.74 -9.56
C THR A 174 18.74 -34.22 -10.56
N ILE A 175 19.49 -35.27 -10.24
CA ILE A 175 20.45 -35.89 -11.16
C ILE A 175 19.71 -36.52 -12.34
N ASP A 176 18.64 -37.29 -12.07
CA ASP A 176 17.84 -37.95 -13.09
C ASP A 176 17.31 -36.95 -14.12
N ILE A 177 16.79 -35.81 -13.65
CA ILE A 177 16.26 -34.79 -14.54
C ILE A 177 17.37 -34.00 -15.25
N ALA A 178 18.49 -33.75 -14.58
CA ALA A 178 19.65 -33.12 -15.21
C ALA A 178 20.23 -33.96 -16.35
N ILE A 179 20.27 -35.29 -16.18
CA ILE A 179 20.66 -36.24 -17.23
C ILE A 179 19.67 -36.16 -18.41
N GLN A 180 18.37 -36.08 -18.15
CA GLN A 180 17.37 -35.93 -19.20
C GLN A 180 17.52 -34.60 -19.97
N PHE A 181 17.81 -33.51 -19.26
CA PHE A 181 18.02 -32.19 -19.86
C PHE A 181 19.34 -32.11 -20.63
N GLN A 182 20.37 -32.85 -20.20
CA GLN A 182 21.70 -32.84 -20.77
C GLN A 182 22.19 -34.27 -21.09
N PRO A 183 21.60 -34.95 -22.09
CA PRO A 183 21.91 -36.36 -22.40
C PRO A 183 23.32 -36.60 -22.94
N LYS A 184 24.06 -35.54 -23.26
CA LYS A 184 25.49 -35.60 -23.65
C LYS A 184 26.43 -35.48 -22.44
N GLY A 185 25.90 -35.26 -21.24
CA GLY A 185 26.68 -35.18 -20.01
C GLY A 185 27.42 -36.48 -19.74
N LYS A 186 28.69 -36.39 -19.34
CA LYS A 186 29.52 -37.54 -18.94
C LYS A 186 30.02 -37.41 -17.51
N LYS A 187 30.02 -36.19 -16.98
CA LYS A 187 30.49 -35.85 -15.64
C LYS A 187 29.38 -35.20 -14.84
N ILE A 188 29.28 -35.55 -13.56
CA ILE A 188 28.42 -34.90 -12.58
C ILE A 188 29.35 -34.28 -11.54
N ILE A 189 29.28 -32.96 -11.40
CA ILE A 189 30.16 -32.19 -10.53
C ILE A 189 29.31 -31.51 -9.48
N ALA A 190 29.61 -31.68 -8.20
CA ALA A 190 28.96 -30.95 -7.11
C ALA A 190 29.85 -29.84 -6.55
N ILE A 191 29.25 -28.68 -6.26
CA ILE A 191 29.84 -27.60 -5.47
C ILE A 191 29.28 -27.71 -4.04
N TYR A 192 30.17 -27.79 -3.07
CA TYR A 192 29.90 -27.83 -1.63
C TYR A 192 31.01 -27.08 -0.87
N ASP A 193 30.89 -26.90 0.43
CA ASP A 193 31.92 -26.26 1.27
C ASP A 193 32.33 -27.16 2.46
N SER A 194 33.20 -26.62 3.33
CA SER A 194 33.71 -27.34 4.49
C SER A 194 32.87 -27.17 5.77
N ALA A 195 31.78 -26.39 5.72
CA ALA A 195 30.87 -26.25 6.84
C ALA A 195 30.18 -27.59 7.18
N LEU A 196 29.59 -27.69 8.37
CA LEU A 196 28.94 -28.95 8.82
C LEU A 196 27.89 -29.45 7.82
N SER A 197 27.08 -28.53 7.27
CA SER A 197 26.11 -28.83 6.21
C SER A 197 26.79 -29.25 4.89
N GLY A 198 27.86 -28.58 4.48
CA GLY A 198 28.63 -28.92 3.27
C GLY A 198 29.29 -30.30 3.32
N GLN A 199 29.74 -30.73 4.51
CA GLN A 199 30.22 -32.10 4.73
C GLN A 199 29.08 -33.13 4.61
N GLY A 200 27.87 -32.75 5.01
CA GLY A 200 26.64 -33.53 4.78
C GLY A 200 26.34 -33.65 3.28
N ASP A 201 26.40 -32.53 2.56
CA ASP A 201 26.21 -32.46 1.11
C ASP A 201 27.20 -33.35 0.36
N GLU A 202 28.50 -33.28 0.72
CA GLU A 202 29.56 -34.12 0.13
C GLU A 202 29.25 -35.61 0.28
N LYS A 203 28.91 -36.06 1.49
CA LYS A 203 28.57 -37.46 1.77
C LYS A 203 27.35 -37.90 0.98
N GLN A 204 26.30 -37.08 0.95
CA GLN A 204 25.09 -37.38 0.19
C GLN A 204 25.37 -37.46 -1.31
N PHE A 205 26.18 -36.53 -1.85
CA PHE A 205 26.56 -36.52 -3.26
C PHE A 205 27.30 -37.79 -3.68
N PHE A 206 28.36 -38.16 -2.95
CA PHE A 206 29.13 -39.35 -3.29
C PHE A 206 28.39 -40.66 -2.97
N SER A 207 27.39 -40.66 -2.10
CA SER A 207 26.54 -41.83 -1.88
C SER A 207 25.72 -42.22 -3.11
N ALA A 208 25.35 -41.25 -3.95
CA ALA A 208 24.57 -41.47 -5.17
C ALA A 208 25.41 -42.07 -6.32
N LYS A 209 26.75 -42.06 -6.21
CA LYS A 209 27.66 -42.51 -7.28
C LYS A 209 27.36 -43.94 -7.75
N ASN A 210 26.97 -44.83 -6.84
CA ASN A 210 26.68 -46.23 -7.17
C ASN A 210 25.40 -46.40 -8.02
N ASP A 211 24.48 -45.44 -7.97
CA ASP A 211 23.25 -45.46 -8.78
C ASP A 211 23.50 -45.03 -10.23
N TYR A 212 24.64 -44.38 -10.51
CA TYR A 212 24.97 -43.78 -11.81
C TYR A 212 26.36 -44.22 -12.33
N PRO A 213 26.61 -45.52 -12.54
CA PRO A 213 27.95 -46.05 -12.85
C PRO A 213 28.55 -45.57 -14.18
N GLU A 214 27.71 -45.09 -15.10
CA GLU A 214 28.12 -44.58 -16.43
C GLU A 214 28.68 -43.14 -16.37
N TYR A 215 28.56 -42.46 -15.22
CA TYR A 215 28.94 -41.05 -15.06
C TYR A 215 30.13 -40.89 -14.11
N GLN A 216 31.04 -39.97 -14.44
CA GLN A 216 32.13 -39.62 -13.55
C GLN A 216 31.67 -38.58 -12.51
N PHE A 217 31.81 -38.89 -11.22
CA PHE A 217 31.50 -37.98 -10.12
C PHE A 217 32.76 -37.21 -9.69
N GLU A 218 32.68 -35.89 -9.64
CA GLU A 218 33.73 -34.99 -9.15
C GLU A 218 33.14 -33.98 -8.15
N GLY A 219 33.96 -33.50 -7.22
CA GLY A 219 33.55 -32.53 -6.20
C GLY A 219 34.42 -31.27 -6.23
N ILE A 220 33.81 -30.10 -6.02
CA ILE A 220 34.48 -28.83 -5.82
C ILE A 220 34.11 -28.30 -4.45
N ASN A 221 35.03 -28.45 -3.50
CA ASN A 221 34.92 -27.81 -2.19
C ASN A 221 35.38 -26.34 -2.31
N SER A 222 34.45 -25.39 -2.24
CA SER A 222 34.74 -23.96 -2.45
C SER A 222 35.72 -23.41 -1.41
N SER A 223 35.65 -23.88 -0.16
CA SER A 223 36.51 -23.43 0.96
C SER A 223 37.99 -23.80 0.80
N LYS A 224 38.36 -24.55 -0.24
CA LYS A 224 39.77 -24.90 -0.54
C LYS A 224 40.44 -23.95 -1.53
N TYR A 225 39.73 -22.94 -2.02
CA TYR A 225 40.19 -22.03 -3.05
C TYR A 225 39.91 -20.58 -2.63
N THR A 226 40.75 -19.64 -3.06
CA THR A 226 40.38 -18.22 -3.06
C THR A 226 39.25 -17.99 -4.06
N LEU A 227 38.49 -16.90 -3.92
CA LEU A 227 37.41 -16.58 -4.86
C LEU A 227 37.89 -16.53 -6.32
N GLN A 228 39.11 -16.02 -6.56
CA GLN A 228 39.72 -16.01 -7.90
C GLN A 228 40.00 -17.44 -8.41
N GLU A 229 40.67 -18.28 -7.62
CA GLU A 229 40.97 -19.67 -8.02
C GLU A 229 39.70 -20.49 -8.23
N PHE A 230 38.66 -20.24 -7.43
CA PHE A 230 37.36 -20.87 -7.59
C PHE A 230 36.73 -20.47 -8.93
N GLY A 231 36.73 -19.18 -9.27
CA GLY A 231 36.28 -18.69 -10.58
C GLY A 231 37.03 -19.36 -11.74
N GLU A 232 38.36 -19.40 -11.69
CA GLU A 232 39.18 -20.07 -12.72
C GLU A 232 38.86 -21.57 -12.89
N LYS A 233 38.42 -22.21 -11.81
CA LYS A 233 38.04 -23.63 -11.81
C LYS A 233 36.67 -23.84 -12.42
N LEU A 234 35.72 -22.93 -12.17
CA LEU A 234 34.40 -22.93 -12.79
C LEU A 234 34.49 -22.64 -14.30
N ASP A 235 35.32 -21.69 -14.73
CA ASP A 235 35.52 -21.32 -16.14
C ASP A 235 36.06 -22.50 -16.98
N LYS A 236 36.81 -23.41 -16.36
CA LYS A 236 37.41 -24.60 -16.99
C LYS A 236 36.46 -25.80 -17.07
N ILE A 237 35.25 -25.72 -16.51
CA ILE A 237 34.28 -26.81 -16.57
C ILE A 237 33.84 -27.05 -18.02
N SER A 238 34.01 -28.29 -18.48
CA SER A 238 33.70 -28.68 -19.86
C SER A 238 32.20 -28.77 -20.10
N GLY A 239 31.77 -28.49 -21.34
CA GLY A 239 30.35 -28.50 -21.74
C GLY A 239 29.62 -29.84 -21.62
N ASP A 240 30.33 -30.95 -21.39
CA ASP A 240 29.78 -32.28 -21.10
C ASP A 240 29.64 -32.56 -19.59
N SER A 241 29.71 -31.52 -18.75
CA SER A 241 29.52 -31.61 -17.30
C SER A 241 28.11 -31.15 -16.88
N ILE A 242 27.50 -31.89 -15.97
CA ILE A 242 26.31 -31.50 -15.20
C ILE A 242 26.81 -30.92 -13.87
N LEU A 243 26.56 -29.63 -13.65
CA LEU A 243 27.02 -28.94 -12.44
C LEU A 243 25.88 -28.79 -11.44
N ILE A 244 26.09 -29.27 -10.21
CA ILE A 244 25.11 -29.25 -9.13
C ILE A 244 25.62 -28.34 -8.02
N TYR A 245 24.85 -27.30 -7.70
CA TYR A 245 25.15 -26.40 -6.60
C TYR A 245 24.41 -26.82 -5.32
N MET A 246 25.16 -27.33 -4.34
CA MET A 246 24.63 -27.75 -3.03
C MET A 246 24.87 -26.67 -1.97
N SER A 247 26.13 -26.24 -1.80
CA SER A 247 26.57 -25.23 -0.83
C SER A 247 27.87 -24.54 -1.29
N SER A 248 28.12 -23.30 -0.87
CA SER A 248 29.37 -22.55 -1.16
C SER A 248 29.41 -21.26 -0.34
N PHE A 249 29.46 -21.36 0.99
CA PHE A 249 29.35 -20.19 1.87
C PHE A 249 30.68 -19.56 2.26
N GLU A 250 31.80 -20.21 1.96
CA GLU A 250 33.12 -19.82 2.47
C GLU A 250 34.22 -20.09 1.44
N ASP A 251 35.24 -19.22 1.40
CA ASP A 251 36.49 -19.40 0.66
C ASP A 251 37.67 -19.77 1.57
N VAL A 252 38.85 -20.02 0.99
CA VAL A 252 40.05 -20.40 1.77
C VAL A 252 40.56 -19.29 2.69
N ASP A 253 40.18 -18.04 2.44
CA ASP A 253 40.57 -16.87 3.22
C ASP A 253 39.63 -16.64 4.43
N GLY A 254 38.57 -17.45 4.56
CA GLY A 254 37.56 -17.36 5.61
C GLY A 254 36.49 -16.28 5.35
N ASN A 255 36.40 -15.77 4.12
CA ASN A 255 35.33 -14.85 3.74
C ASN A 255 34.02 -15.63 3.62
N GLN A 256 32.93 -15.06 4.15
CA GLN A 256 31.60 -15.65 4.06
C GLN A 256 30.75 -14.98 2.97
N TYR A 257 30.01 -15.78 2.23
CA TYR A 257 29.15 -15.36 1.13
C TYR A 257 27.71 -15.78 1.36
N THR A 258 26.78 -14.91 1.00
CA THR A 258 25.36 -15.25 0.91
C THR A 258 25.08 -16.15 -0.31
N ILE A 259 23.93 -16.81 -0.33
CA ILE A 259 23.53 -17.63 -1.49
C ILE A 259 23.38 -16.77 -2.74
N PRO A 260 22.72 -15.60 -2.73
CA PRO A 260 22.65 -14.76 -3.92
C PRO A 260 24.03 -14.33 -4.45
N GLU A 261 24.97 -13.97 -3.57
CA GLU A 261 26.36 -13.64 -3.97
C GLU A 261 27.05 -14.85 -4.62
N SER A 262 26.91 -16.03 -4.02
CA SER A 262 27.49 -17.28 -4.52
C SER A 262 26.87 -17.68 -5.85
N VAL A 263 25.55 -17.56 -5.99
CA VAL A 263 24.80 -17.84 -7.22
C VAL A 263 25.24 -16.90 -8.33
N GLN A 264 25.27 -15.59 -8.05
CA GLN A 264 25.73 -14.59 -9.01
C GLN A 264 27.16 -14.87 -9.45
N PHE A 265 28.05 -15.23 -8.52
CA PHE A 265 29.44 -15.57 -8.82
C PHE A 265 29.55 -16.83 -9.68
N ILE A 266 28.88 -17.92 -9.30
CA ILE A 266 28.88 -19.19 -10.03
C ILE A 266 28.32 -19.01 -11.44
N VAL A 267 27.18 -18.33 -11.59
CA VAL A 267 26.53 -18.07 -12.88
C VAL A 267 27.41 -17.21 -13.80
N THR A 268 28.22 -16.31 -13.23
CA THR A 268 29.13 -15.46 -14.00
C THR A 268 30.36 -16.21 -14.52
N HIS A 269 30.86 -17.19 -13.77
CA HIS A 269 32.08 -17.96 -14.10
C HIS A 269 31.78 -19.38 -14.61
N THR A 270 30.56 -19.64 -15.08
CA THR A 270 30.20 -20.92 -15.68
C THR A 270 29.48 -20.75 -17.00
N HIS A 271 29.71 -21.70 -17.90
CA HIS A 271 29.05 -21.76 -19.21
C HIS A 271 28.15 -22.99 -19.34
N VAL A 272 28.12 -23.85 -18.32
CA VAL A 272 27.25 -25.02 -18.27
C VAL A 272 26.00 -24.75 -17.42
N PRO A 273 24.92 -25.50 -17.65
CA PRO A 273 23.74 -25.38 -16.81
C PRO A 273 24.03 -25.82 -15.37
N VAL A 274 23.54 -25.05 -14.40
CA VAL A 274 23.75 -25.29 -12.97
C VAL A 274 22.43 -25.66 -12.30
N TYR A 275 22.40 -26.84 -11.69
CA TYR A 275 21.22 -27.40 -11.01
C TYR A 275 21.26 -27.11 -9.52
N ARG A 276 20.10 -26.98 -8.91
CA ARG A 276 19.93 -26.66 -7.48
C ARG A 276 19.15 -27.78 -6.79
N VAL A 277 19.62 -28.21 -5.61
CA VAL A 277 19.07 -29.39 -4.90
C VAL A 277 18.54 -29.05 -3.50
N SER A 278 19.11 -28.07 -2.80
CA SER A 278 18.77 -27.79 -1.41
C SER A 278 17.55 -26.87 -1.26
N SER A 279 17.61 -25.65 -1.80
CA SER A 279 16.52 -24.67 -1.68
C SER A 279 16.02 -24.20 -3.03
N SER A 280 14.81 -23.63 -3.07
CA SER A 280 14.33 -22.90 -4.25
C SER A 280 15.09 -21.59 -4.48
N THR A 281 15.92 -21.15 -3.53
CA THR A 281 16.74 -19.94 -3.65
C THR A 281 17.82 -20.09 -4.72
N GLY A 282 18.08 -19.01 -5.45
CA GLY A 282 18.94 -19.00 -6.65
C GLY A 282 18.24 -19.50 -7.93
N ILE A 283 17.08 -20.16 -7.82
CA ILE A 283 16.22 -20.46 -8.97
C ILE A 283 15.41 -19.20 -9.28
N GLY A 284 15.60 -18.62 -10.46
CA GLY A 284 15.13 -17.27 -10.76
C GLY A 284 16.28 -16.27 -11.02
N GLU A 285 17.49 -16.64 -10.59
CA GLU A 285 18.70 -15.79 -10.60
C GLU A 285 19.81 -16.36 -11.48
N GLY A 286 19.48 -17.35 -12.33
CA GLY A 286 20.41 -17.91 -13.32
C GLY A 286 20.71 -19.41 -13.17
N LEU A 287 20.25 -20.05 -12.09
CA LEU A 287 20.29 -21.52 -11.95
C LEU A 287 19.09 -22.16 -12.67
N ILE A 288 19.25 -23.38 -13.18
CA ILE A 288 18.15 -24.15 -13.79
C ILE A 288 17.11 -24.51 -12.75
N GLY A 289 17.54 -24.94 -11.56
CA GLY A 289 16.68 -25.56 -10.56
C GLY A 289 16.80 -27.08 -10.51
N GLY A 290 15.80 -27.74 -9.95
CA GLY A 290 15.82 -29.16 -9.61
C GLY A 290 14.65 -29.54 -8.69
N LYS A 291 14.78 -30.67 -7.99
CA LYS A 291 13.82 -31.04 -6.94
C LYS A 291 14.34 -30.51 -5.62
N THR A 292 13.71 -29.45 -5.13
CA THR A 292 14.15 -28.70 -3.95
C THR A 292 13.31 -29.02 -2.73
N VAL A 293 13.88 -28.80 -1.55
CA VAL A 293 13.14 -28.83 -0.29
C VAL A 293 12.18 -27.64 -0.24
N SER A 294 11.01 -27.85 0.34
CA SER A 294 10.03 -26.79 0.59
C SER A 294 10.01 -26.44 2.08
N TYR A 295 10.76 -25.40 2.47
CA TYR A 295 10.83 -24.93 3.87
C TYR A 295 9.47 -24.47 4.41
N GLU A 296 8.63 -23.87 3.58
CA GLU A 296 7.26 -23.47 3.95
C GLU A 296 6.41 -24.69 4.34
N LYS A 297 6.27 -25.67 3.43
CA LYS A 297 5.59 -26.95 3.73
C LYS A 297 6.18 -27.67 4.93
N SER A 298 7.50 -27.64 5.10
CA SER A 298 8.19 -28.26 6.25
C SER A 298 7.82 -27.57 7.57
N GLY A 299 7.84 -26.23 7.62
CA GLY A 299 7.39 -25.46 8.77
C GLY A 299 5.90 -25.68 9.08
N ARG A 300 5.06 -25.76 8.04
CA ARG A 300 3.63 -26.07 8.17
C ARG A 300 3.40 -27.47 8.76
N LYS A 301 4.19 -28.45 8.33
CA LYS A 301 4.15 -29.82 8.86
C LYS A 301 4.56 -29.86 10.33
N ALA A 302 5.67 -29.20 10.69
CA ALA A 302 6.12 -29.11 12.09
C ALA A 302 5.06 -28.45 12.98
N ALA A 303 4.47 -27.35 12.53
CA ALA A 303 3.36 -26.68 13.21
C ALA A 303 2.15 -27.61 13.39
N SER A 304 1.79 -28.40 12.38
CA SER A 304 0.68 -29.37 12.50
C SER A 304 0.93 -30.43 13.57
N MET A 305 2.18 -30.89 13.72
CA MET A 305 2.57 -31.85 14.77
C MET A 305 2.51 -31.20 16.16
N VAL A 306 2.95 -29.94 16.28
CA VAL A 306 2.80 -29.19 17.54
C VAL A 306 1.32 -29.03 17.90
N VAL A 307 0.46 -28.69 16.95
CA VAL A 307 -1.00 -28.59 17.17
C VAL A 307 -1.58 -29.93 17.64
N GLU A 308 -1.17 -31.05 17.04
CA GLU A 308 -1.60 -32.39 17.45
C GLU A 308 -1.23 -32.68 18.92
N ILE A 309 -0.01 -32.33 19.32
CA ILE A 309 0.47 -32.46 20.71
C ILE A 309 -0.30 -31.54 21.67
N LEU A 310 -0.48 -30.27 21.30
CA LEU A 310 -1.21 -29.29 22.13
C LEU A 310 -2.70 -29.65 22.31
N ASN A 311 -3.26 -30.45 21.38
CA ASN A 311 -4.60 -31.01 21.48
C ASN A 311 -4.67 -32.33 22.27
N GLY A 312 -3.56 -32.79 22.86
CA GLY A 312 -3.53 -33.90 23.80
C GLY A 312 -2.92 -35.20 23.26
N ALA A 313 -2.33 -35.20 22.06
CA ALA A 313 -1.59 -36.36 21.57
C ALA A 313 -0.29 -36.56 22.38
N ASN A 314 0.06 -37.82 22.63
CA ASN A 314 1.33 -38.17 23.28
C ASN A 314 2.45 -38.18 22.24
N VAL A 315 3.55 -37.48 22.52
CA VAL A 315 4.69 -37.36 21.59
C VAL A 315 5.29 -38.71 21.22
N ALA A 316 5.32 -39.66 22.17
CA ALA A 316 5.84 -41.01 21.93
C ALA A 316 5.05 -41.81 20.87
N ASP A 317 3.79 -41.42 20.61
CA ASP A 317 2.92 -42.07 19.62
C ASP A 317 3.02 -41.41 18.23
N ILE A 318 3.71 -40.27 18.12
CA ILE A 318 3.89 -39.52 16.86
C ILE A 318 5.24 -39.93 16.23
N PRO A 319 5.25 -40.74 15.16
CA PRO A 319 6.50 -41.20 14.56
C PRO A 319 7.24 -40.06 13.84
N VAL A 320 8.58 -40.16 13.82
CA VAL A 320 9.42 -39.27 13.02
C VAL A 320 9.08 -39.43 11.53
N VAL A 321 8.76 -38.31 10.87
CA VAL A 321 8.42 -38.29 9.46
C VAL A 321 9.69 -38.28 8.61
N ILE A 322 9.97 -39.40 7.94
CA ILE A 322 11.20 -39.60 7.14
C ILE A 322 11.08 -39.05 5.71
N LYS A 323 9.84 -38.86 5.22
CA LYS A 323 9.59 -38.30 3.89
C LYS A 323 9.47 -36.78 4.00
N GLY A 324 10.53 -36.07 3.65
CA GLY A 324 10.54 -34.60 3.64
C GLY A 324 9.65 -34.00 2.56
N GLU A 325 9.23 -32.75 2.74
CA GLU A 325 8.41 -32.03 1.75
C GLU A 325 9.29 -31.47 0.63
N SER A 326 8.91 -31.70 -0.63
CA SER A 326 9.65 -31.21 -1.80
C SER A 326 8.75 -30.77 -2.93
N GLN A 327 9.36 -30.08 -3.89
CA GLN A 327 8.74 -29.72 -5.15
C GLN A 327 9.81 -29.60 -6.25
N TYR A 328 9.41 -29.89 -7.48
CA TYR A 328 10.23 -29.49 -8.62
C TYR A 328 10.10 -27.98 -8.81
N CYS A 329 11.22 -27.28 -8.99
CA CYS A 329 11.26 -25.86 -9.28
C CYS A 329 12.28 -25.59 -10.38
N PHE A 330 11.89 -24.87 -11.44
CA PHE A 330 12.78 -24.55 -12.56
C PHE A 330 12.62 -23.13 -13.07
N ASP A 331 13.71 -22.54 -13.56
CA ASP A 331 13.71 -21.22 -14.21
C ASP A 331 13.50 -21.35 -15.72
N TYR A 332 12.39 -20.79 -16.22
CA TYR A 332 12.03 -20.82 -17.64
C TYR A 332 13.04 -20.12 -18.56
N GLN A 333 13.59 -18.98 -18.15
CA GLN A 333 14.55 -18.23 -18.97
C GLN A 333 15.88 -18.97 -19.06
N VAL A 334 16.28 -19.66 -17.98
CA VAL A 334 17.49 -20.49 -17.97
C VAL A 334 17.29 -21.76 -18.79
N LEU A 335 16.12 -22.41 -18.69
CA LEU A 335 15.76 -23.54 -19.56
C LEU A 335 15.85 -23.14 -21.05
N LYS A 336 15.32 -21.96 -21.40
CA LYS A 336 15.39 -21.38 -22.76
C LYS A 336 16.82 -21.06 -23.17
N LYS A 337 17.62 -20.44 -22.29
CA LYS A 337 19.05 -20.11 -22.52
C LYS A 337 19.85 -21.35 -22.92
N TYR A 338 19.59 -22.50 -22.30
CA TYR A 338 20.29 -23.75 -22.59
C TYR A 338 19.55 -24.68 -23.57
N ASN A 339 18.52 -24.20 -24.26
CA ASN A 339 17.72 -24.95 -25.24
C ASN A 339 17.15 -26.28 -24.69
N ILE A 340 16.76 -26.30 -23.42
CA ILE A 340 16.13 -27.47 -22.80
C ILE A 340 14.65 -27.52 -23.21
N ASN A 341 14.22 -28.69 -23.70
CA ASN A 341 12.84 -28.87 -24.13
C ASN A 341 11.89 -28.81 -22.91
N PRO A 342 10.92 -27.86 -22.88
CA PRO A 342 9.96 -27.73 -21.78
C PRO A 342 9.13 -28.99 -21.52
N SER A 343 8.94 -29.87 -22.53
CA SER A 343 8.21 -31.13 -22.36
C SER A 343 8.92 -32.14 -21.46
N LEU A 344 10.20 -31.94 -21.16
CA LEU A 344 10.97 -32.77 -20.22
C LEU A 344 10.75 -32.32 -18.77
N VAL A 345 10.19 -31.13 -18.54
CA VAL A 345 9.93 -30.61 -17.20
C VAL A 345 8.69 -31.32 -16.61
N PRO A 346 8.70 -31.75 -15.33
CA PRO A 346 7.56 -32.42 -14.71
C PRO A 346 6.33 -31.52 -14.69
N GLN A 347 5.14 -32.10 -14.83
CA GLN A 347 3.89 -31.32 -14.94
C GLN A 347 3.53 -30.56 -13.65
N ASP A 348 3.93 -31.07 -12.49
CA ASP A 348 3.72 -30.49 -11.17
C ASP A 348 4.84 -29.54 -10.74
N ALA A 349 5.80 -29.25 -11.63
CA ALA A 349 6.90 -28.35 -11.34
C ALA A 349 6.46 -26.88 -11.28
N VAL A 350 6.98 -26.17 -10.28
CA VAL A 350 6.90 -24.71 -10.19
C VAL A 350 7.85 -24.11 -11.21
N ILE A 351 7.32 -23.31 -12.15
CA ILE A 351 8.14 -22.63 -13.17
C ILE A 351 8.23 -21.16 -12.83
N VAL A 352 9.43 -20.68 -12.49
CA VAL A 352 9.72 -19.27 -12.26
C VAL A 352 10.18 -18.59 -13.55
N ASN A 353 10.05 -17.26 -13.63
CA ASN A 353 10.42 -16.45 -14.80
C ASN A 353 9.77 -16.86 -16.15
N LYS A 354 8.66 -17.62 -16.12
CA LYS A 354 7.92 -18.00 -17.33
C LYS A 354 7.33 -16.76 -18.01
N GLU A 355 7.70 -16.52 -19.27
CA GLU A 355 7.04 -15.53 -20.11
C GLU A 355 5.57 -15.94 -20.26
N GLN A 356 4.67 -15.21 -19.61
CA GLN A 356 3.24 -15.41 -19.78
C GLN A 356 2.84 -14.94 -21.16
N THR A 357 2.16 -15.79 -21.93
CA THR A 357 1.53 -15.34 -23.18
C THR A 357 0.46 -14.29 -22.86
N ILE A 358 0.17 -13.38 -23.80
CA ILE A 358 -0.94 -12.42 -23.64
C ILE A 358 -2.24 -13.19 -23.33
N PHE A 359 -2.39 -14.38 -23.90
CA PHE A 359 -3.54 -15.24 -23.63
C PHE A 359 -3.56 -15.71 -22.18
N GLU A 360 -2.51 -16.36 -21.66
CA GLU A 360 -2.45 -16.83 -20.26
C GLU A 360 -2.56 -15.68 -19.25
N LYS A 361 -1.91 -14.55 -19.53
CA LYS A 361 -1.93 -13.36 -18.65
C LYS A 361 -3.33 -12.76 -18.51
N TYR A 362 -4.13 -12.84 -19.57
CA TYR A 362 -5.46 -12.23 -19.63
C TYR A 362 -6.57 -13.25 -19.88
N GLU A 363 -6.36 -14.55 -19.66
CA GLU A 363 -7.31 -15.62 -20.04
C GLU A 363 -8.66 -15.39 -19.37
N ARG A 364 -8.64 -15.06 -18.08
CA ARG A 364 -9.82 -14.74 -17.28
C ARG A 364 -10.56 -13.49 -17.75
N VAL A 365 -9.94 -12.65 -18.58
CA VAL A 365 -10.52 -11.40 -19.12
C VAL A 365 -10.90 -11.57 -20.59
N MET A 366 -10.08 -12.23 -21.40
CA MET A 366 -10.30 -12.36 -22.84
C MET A 366 -11.50 -13.22 -23.19
N ILE A 367 -11.75 -14.32 -22.47
CA ILE A 367 -12.92 -15.17 -22.74
C ILE A 367 -14.23 -14.37 -22.55
N PRO A 368 -14.44 -13.66 -21.43
CA PRO A 368 -15.59 -12.76 -21.28
C PRO A 368 -15.67 -11.65 -22.34
N VAL A 369 -14.54 -11.04 -22.70
CA VAL A 369 -14.50 -9.97 -23.71
C VAL A 369 -14.88 -10.50 -25.10
N PHE A 370 -14.39 -11.68 -25.51
CA PHE A 370 -14.80 -12.31 -26.77
C PHE A 370 -16.29 -12.63 -26.79
N LEU A 371 -16.82 -13.12 -25.67
CA LEU A 371 -18.24 -13.42 -25.52
C LEU A 371 -19.10 -12.15 -25.60
N PHE A 372 -18.64 -11.08 -24.97
CA PHE A 372 -19.26 -9.75 -25.05
C PHE A 372 -19.25 -9.21 -26.49
N VAL A 373 -18.11 -9.24 -27.17
CA VAL A 373 -17.99 -8.82 -28.57
C VAL A 373 -18.90 -9.64 -29.48
N PHE A 374 -18.97 -10.96 -29.28
CA PHE A 374 -19.87 -11.84 -30.03
C PHE A 374 -21.35 -11.48 -29.82
N VAL A 375 -21.76 -11.18 -28.58
CA VAL A 375 -23.12 -10.71 -28.27
C VAL A 375 -23.40 -9.36 -28.91
N CYS A 376 -22.47 -8.41 -28.84
CA CYS A 376 -22.61 -7.10 -29.49
C CYS A 376 -22.74 -7.24 -31.02
N LEU A 377 -21.88 -8.05 -31.66
CA LEU A 377 -21.96 -8.31 -33.10
C LEU A 377 -23.28 -8.99 -33.48
N SER A 378 -23.79 -9.89 -32.65
CA SER A 378 -25.09 -10.54 -32.86
C SER A 378 -26.24 -9.53 -32.75
N ILE A 379 -26.21 -8.60 -31.80
CA ILE A 379 -27.20 -7.52 -31.66
C ILE A 379 -27.13 -6.57 -32.86
N ILE A 380 -25.93 -6.21 -33.32
CA ILE A 380 -25.74 -5.38 -34.53
C ILE A 380 -26.32 -6.09 -35.75
N PHE A 381 -26.06 -7.39 -35.91
CA PHE A 381 -26.60 -8.17 -37.02
C PHE A 381 -28.14 -8.26 -36.99
N ILE A 382 -28.73 -8.47 -35.80
CA ILE A 382 -30.18 -8.51 -35.60
C ILE A 382 -30.81 -7.13 -35.90
N THR A 383 -30.19 -6.04 -35.44
CA THR A 383 -30.68 -4.68 -35.72
C THR A 383 -30.55 -4.31 -37.18
N LEU A 384 -29.49 -4.75 -37.87
CA LEU A 384 -29.35 -4.61 -39.33
C LEU A 384 -30.48 -5.33 -40.08
N ILE A 385 -30.82 -6.56 -39.68
CA ILE A 385 -31.93 -7.30 -40.26
C ILE A 385 -33.28 -6.62 -39.95
N ASP A 386 -33.51 -6.16 -38.72
CA ASP A 386 -34.73 -5.43 -38.35
C ASP A 386 -34.86 -4.13 -39.14
N ASN A 387 -33.75 -3.43 -39.37
CA ASN A 387 -33.72 -2.18 -40.13
C ASN A 387 -33.99 -2.41 -41.62
N LEU A 388 -33.39 -3.44 -42.22
CA LEU A 388 -33.69 -3.85 -43.59
C LEU A 388 -35.15 -4.27 -43.75
N LYS A 389 -35.72 -4.96 -42.74
CA LYS A 389 -37.14 -5.34 -42.73
C LYS A 389 -38.06 -4.14 -42.58
N ARG A 390 -37.74 -3.19 -41.69
CA ARG A 390 -38.46 -1.92 -41.52
C ARG A 390 -38.49 -1.14 -42.83
N SER A 391 -37.34 -1.00 -43.50
CA SER A 391 -37.25 -0.29 -44.77
C SER A 391 -38.19 -0.86 -45.85
N ARG A 392 -38.33 -2.19 -45.92
CA ARG A 392 -39.30 -2.85 -46.81
C ARG A 392 -40.76 -2.56 -46.41
N LEU A 393 -41.09 -2.70 -45.13
CA LEU A 393 -42.43 -2.41 -44.61
C LEU A 393 -42.83 -0.94 -44.79
N THR A 394 -41.90 0.00 -44.63
CA THR A 394 -42.17 1.43 -44.86
C THR A 394 -42.47 1.71 -46.32
N LYS A 395 -41.80 1.00 -47.24
CA LYS A 395 -42.04 1.12 -48.69
C LYS A 395 -43.42 0.57 -49.09
N GLU A 396 -43.80 -0.60 -48.55
CA GLU A 396 -45.14 -1.18 -48.73
C GLU A 396 -46.24 -0.30 -48.10
N LEU A 397 -45.96 0.30 -46.94
CA LEU A 397 -46.88 1.23 -46.28
C LEU A 397 -47.08 2.51 -47.09
N GLN A 398 -46.02 3.02 -47.73
CA GLN A 398 -46.09 4.19 -48.61
C GLN A 398 -46.96 3.91 -49.83
N GLU A 399 -46.77 2.76 -50.50
CA GLU A 399 -47.60 2.35 -51.65
C GLU A 399 -49.08 2.11 -51.27
N SER A 400 -49.33 1.63 -50.04
CA SER A 400 -50.68 1.51 -49.50
C SER A 400 -51.29 2.87 -49.13
N HIS A 401 -50.47 3.83 -48.68
CA HIS A 401 -50.90 5.18 -48.32
C HIS A 401 -51.30 5.97 -49.57
N ASP A 402 -50.56 5.83 -50.67
CA ASP A 402 -50.85 6.50 -51.95
C ASP A 402 -52.18 5.99 -52.56
N LYS A 403 -52.44 4.68 -52.50
CA LYS A 403 -53.75 4.09 -52.89
C LYS A 403 -54.90 4.55 -51.99
N LEU A 404 -54.64 4.73 -50.70
CA LEU A 404 -55.64 5.20 -49.75
C LEU A 404 -55.98 6.68 -50.02
N GLN A 405 -55.00 7.54 -50.31
CA GLN A 405 -55.22 8.95 -50.63
C GLN A 405 -56.08 9.17 -51.89
N GLU A 406 -55.94 8.31 -52.91
CA GLU A 406 -56.77 8.37 -54.11
C GLU A 406 -58.23 8.00 -53.83
N THR A 407 -58.45 7.06 -52.91
CA THR A 407 -59.78 6.63 -52.46
C THR A 407 -60.41 7.67 -51.53
N TYR A 408 -59.60 8.32 -50.69
CA TYR A 408 -59.99 9.37 -49.74
C TYR A 408 -60.44 10.64 -50.49
N ARG A 409 -59.76 11.03 -51.58
CA ARG A 409 -60.12 12.19 -52.42
C ARG A 409 -61.54 12.13 -53.01
N LYS A 410 -62.06 10.92 -53.26
CA LYS A 410 -63.42 10.72 -53.81
C LYS A 410 -64.51 10.76 -52.75
N LEU A 411 -64.17 10.48 -51.49
CA LEU A 411 -65.10 10.44 -50.36
C LEU A 411 -65.23 11.80 -49.64
N ILE A 412 -64.11 12.54 -49.61
CA ILE A 412 -63.93 13.89 -49.02
C ILE A 412 -64.92 14.93 -49.59
N VAL A 413 -65.13 14.96 -50.90
CA VAL A 413 -65.97 15.99 -51.55
C VAL A 413 -67.44 15.95 -51.09
N THR A 414 -67.92 14.81 -50.60
CA THR A 414 -69.34 14.57 -50.31
C THR A 414 -69.69 14.69 -48.83
N GLU A 415 -68.76 14.40 -47.91
CA GLU A 415 -69.03 14.36 -46.46
C GLU A 415 -68.46 15.56 -45.68
N GLU A 416 -67.41 16.21 -46.19
CA GLU A 416 -66.73 17.34 -45.53
C GLU A 416 -67.59 18.61 -45.40
N LYS A 417 -68.64 18.77 -46.21
CA LYS A 417 -69.47 19.98 -46.16
C LYS A 417 -70.34 20.11 -44.91
N LEU A 418 -70.65 19.01 -44.20
CA LEU A 418 -71.75 19.00 -43.23
C LEU A 418 -71.37 18.69 -41.78
N LYS A 419 -70.15 18.19 -41.50
CA LYS A 419 -69.79 17.70 -40.14
C LYS A 419 -68.49 18.27 -39.56
N GLN A 420 -67.64 18.91 -40.38
CA GLN A 420 -66.30 19.37 -39.97
C GLN A 420 -66.35 20.61 -39.06
N GLN A 421 -67.27 21.53 -39.31
CA GLN A 421 -67.33 22.83 -38.63
C GLN A 421 -67.59 22.76 -37.11
N TYR A 422 -68.14 21.65 -36.61
CA TYR A 422 -68.57 21.53 -35.22
C TYR A 422 -67.55 20.81 -34.31
N LYS A 423 -66.53 20.15 -34.87
CA LYS A 423 -65.62 19.25 -34.14
C LYS A 423 -64.20 19.80 -33.96
N GLU A 424 -63.74 20.67 -34.86
CA GLU A 424 -62.37 21.22 -34.87
C GLU A 424 -62.05 22.17 -33.69
N ASN A 425 -63.05 22.82 -33.09
CA ASN A 425 -62.82 23.77 -31.98
C ASN A 425 -62.51 23.10 -30.62
N GLN A 426 -62.84 21.81 -30.43
CA GLN A 426 -62.63 21.13 -29.14
C GLN A 426 -61.28 20.40 -29.03
N GLU A 427 -60.68 19.98 -30.15
CA GLU A 427 -59.43 19.20 -30.13
C GLU A 427 -58.17 20.08 -30.10
N TYR A 428 -58.24 21.32 -30.59
CA TYR A 428 -57.10 22.26 -30.62
C TYR A 428 -56.71 22.77 -29.22
N THR A 429 -57.69 23.00 -28.34
CA THR A 429 -57.46 23.47 -26.95
C THR A 429 -56.74 22.41 -26.11
N LYS A 430 -57.10 21.14 -26.29
CA LYS A 430 -56.53 20.01 -25.53
C LYS A 430 -55.07 19.69 -25.92
N TYR A 431 -54.69 19.97 -27.16
CA TYR A 431 -53.33 19.80 -27.67
C TYR A 431 -52.36 20.87 -27.13
N LEU A 432 -52.82 22.12 -26.92
CA LEU A 432 -52.00 23.19 -26.36
C LEU A 432 -51.69 22.97 -24.87
N GLU A 433 -52.68 22.54 -24.08
CA GLU A 433 -52.51 22.25 -22.65
C GLU A 433 -51.47 21.14 -22.39
N THR A 434 -51.50 20.08 -23.21
CA THR A 434 -50.55 18.94 -23.07
C THR A 434 -49.11 19.34 -23.45
N LYS A 435 -48.93 20.29 -24.37
CA LYS A 435 -47.60 20.80 -24.74
C LYS A 435 -47.03 21.77 -23.70
N GLU A 436 -47.86 22.62 -23.11
CA GLU A 436 -47.44 23.52 -22.04
C GLU A 436 -47.01 22.76 -20.79
N GLU A 437 -47.70 21.66 -20.43
CA GLU A 437 -47.33 20.82 -19.28
C GLU A 437 -45.96 20.13 -19.47
N VAL A 438 -45.66 19.62 -20.66
CA VAL A 438 -44.36 19.00 -20.95
C VAL A 438 -43.23 20.03 -20.96
N ILE A 439 -43.46 21.23 -21.52
CA ILE A 439 -42.47 22.32 -21.54
C ILE A 439 -42.21 22.83 -20.12
N ARG A 440 -43.26 23.00 -19.30
CA ARG A 440 -43.13 23.43 -17.90
C ARG A 440 -42.38 22.39 -17.08
N TYR A 441 -42.72 21.11 -17.22
CA TYR A 441 -42.06 20.03 -16.49
C TYR A 441 -40.55 19.94 -16.83
N GLN A 442 -40.18 20.06 -18.10
CA GLN A 442 -38.77 20.06 -18.55
C GLN A 442 -37.98 21.30 -18.11
N ALA A 443 -38.64 22.44 -17.87
CA ALA A 443 -38.00 23.65 -17.37
C ALA A 443 -37.70 23.58 -15.86
N GLU A 444 -38.42 22.73 -15.11
CA GLU A 444 -38.39 22.65 -13.64
C GLU A 444 -37.66 21.41 -13.09
N HIS A 445 -37.45 20.36 -13.89
CA HIS A 445 -36.85 19.11 -13.43
C HIS A 445 -35.53 18.76 -14.15
N ASP A 446 -34.68 18.00 -13.48
CA ASP A 446 -33.47 17.41 -14.05
C ASP A 446 -33.83 16.18 -14.89
N TYR A 447 -33.36 16.15 -16.13
CA TYR A 447 -33.74 15.13 -17.12
C TYR A 447 -33.31 13.70 -16.74
N LEU A 448 -32.26 13.55 -15.92
CA LEU A 448 -31.70 12.25 -15.56
C LEU A 448 -32.37 11.68 -14.30
N THR A 449 -32.67 12.54 -13.35
CA THR A 449 -33.04 12.15 -11.98
C THR A 449 -34.49 12.41 -11.61
N GLU A 450 -35.24 13.14 -12.44
CA GLU A 450 -36.63 13.57 -12.19
C GLU A 450 -36.81 14.43 -10.92
N LEU A 451 -35.71 14.81 -10.25
CA LEU A 451 -35.75 15.79 -9.17
C LEU A 451 -35.93 17.20 -9.74
N PRO A 452 -36.51 18.13 -8.97
CA PRO A 452 -36.42 19.55 -9.26
C PRO A 452 -34.96 19.97 -9.56
N ASN A 453 -34.79 20.82 -10.56
CA ASN A 453 -33.47 21.32 -10.94
C ASN A 453 -33.05 22.53 -10.08
N ARG A 454 -31.84 23.04 -10.32
CA ARG A 454 -31.29 24.21 -9.63
C ARG A 454 -32.22 25.45 -9.65
N ARG A 455 -32.95 25.67 -10.75
CA ARG A 455 -33.87 26.82 -10.87
C ARG A 455 -35.04 26.66 -9.90
N SER A 456 -35.66 25.49 -9.86
CA SER A 456 -36.77 25.21 -8.94
C SER A 456 -36.36 25.25 -7.47
N ALA A 457 -35.12 24.83 -7.15
CA ALA A 457 -34.55 24.98 -5.81
C ALA A 457 -34.42 26.46 -5.40
N MET A 458 -33.94 27.32 -6.31
CA MET A 458 -33.85 28.77 -6.08
C MET A 458 -35.23 29.40 -5.91
N ASP A 459 -36.19 29.06 -6.76
CA ASP A 459 -37.57 29.57 -6.68
C ASP A 459 -38.24 29.18 -5.35
N MET A 460 -38.01 27.94 -4.90
CA MET A 460 -38.48 27.44 -3.60
C MET A 460 -37.87 28.21 -2.43
N LEU A 461 -36.55 28.45 -2.43
CA LEU A 461 -35.88 29.24 -1.38
C LEU A 461 -36.33 30.71 -1.40
N ASN A 462 -36.45 31.33 -2.57
CA ASN A 462 -36.95 32.69 -2.70
C ASN A 462 -38.37 32.84 -2.16
N MET A 463 -39.22 31.84 -2.38
CA MET A 463 -40.56 31.80 -1.78
C MET A 463 -40.50 31.70 -0.25
N LEU A 464 -39.63 30.85 0.32
CA LEU A 464 -39.45 30.76 1.78
C LEU A 464 -38.90 32.06 2.38
N ILE A 465 -37.98 32.74 1.70
CA ILE A 465 -37.45 34.04 2.09
C ILE A 465 -38.56 35.10 2.08
N ALA A 466 -39.33 35.17 0.98
CA ALA A 466 -40.44 36.12 0.83
C ALA A 466 -41.53 35.90 1.90
N THR A 467 -41.80 34.65 2.25
CA THR A 467 -42.76 34.28 3.31
C THR A 467 -42.16 34.27 4.72
N LYS A 468 -40.87 34.64 4.86
CA LYS A 468 -40.11 34.65 6.14
C LYS A 468 -40.19 33.32 6.90
N GLN A 469 -40.25 32.20 6.20
CA GLN A 469 -40.24 30.87 6.79
C GLN A 469 -38.81 30.39 7.03
N ASN A 470 -38.54 29.93 8.25
CA ASN A 470 -37.24 29.34 8.58
C ASN A 470 -37.04 28.02 7.83
N CYS A 471 -35.81 27.75 7.42
CA CYS A 471 -35.48 26.46 6.81
C CYS A 471 -34.04 26.05 7.10
N THR A 472 -33.79 24.74 7.00
CA THR A 472 -32.44 24.17 6.93
C THR A 472 -32.16 23.80 5.48
N VAL A 473 -31.01 24.24 4.97
CA VAL A 473 -30.51 23.87 3.64
C VAL A 473 -29.30 22.97 3.82
N ILE A 474 -29.32 21.83 3.14
CA ILE A 474 -28.21 20.87 3.12
C ILE A 474 -27.76 20.74 1.67
N VAL A 475 -26.51 21.12 1.40
CA VAL A 475 -25.82 20.83 0.13
C VAL A 475 -25.02 19.56 0.33
N MET A 476 -25.10 18.65 -0.63
CA MET A 476 -24.54 17.31 -0.55
C MET A 476 -23.81 17.00 -1.85
N ASP A 477 -22.65 16.39 -1.74
CA ASP A 477 -21.83 16.01 -2.88
C ASP A 477 -21.30 14.59 -2.68
N ILE A 478 -21.37 13.78 -3.74
CA ILE A 478 -20.93 12.39 -3.72
C ILE A 478 -19.40 12.35 -3.79
N ASP A 479 -18.77 11.88 -2.72
CA ASP A 479 -17.33 11.79 -2.66
C ASP A 479 -16.78 10.83 -3.72
N ASP A 480 -15.75 11.28 -4.43
CA ASP A 480 -15.03 10.49 -5.44
C ASP A 480 -15.92 9.99 -6.61
N PHE A 481 -17.01 10.71 -6.92
CA PHE A 481 -17.90 10.37 -8.02
C PHE A 481 -17.21 10.27 -9.39
N LYS A 482 -16.16 11.07 -9.61
CA LYS A 482 -15.32 10.95 -10.80
C LYS A 482 -14.62 9.59 -10.86
N GLU A 483 -14.09 9.08 -9.75
CA GLU A 483 -13.46 7.76 -9.71
C GLU A 483 -14.48 6.65 -9.96
N ILE A 484 -15.74 6.81 -9.50
CA ILE A 484 -16.84 5.91 -9.84
C ILE A 484 -17.07 5.89 -11.36
N ASN A 485 -17.12 7.05 -12.00
CA ASN A 485 -17.26 7.14 -13.45
C ASN A 485 -16.05 6.57 -14.21
N ASP A 486 -14.84 6.87 -13.76
CA ASP A 486 -13.60 6.44 -14.42
C ASP A 486 -13.37 4.92 -14.26
N SER A 487 -13.79 4.34 -13.14
CA SER A 487 -13.61 2.91 -12.83
C SER A 487 -14.74 2.02 -13.34
N TYR A 488 -15.99 2.51 -13.31
CA TYR A 488 -17.18 1.71 -13.61
C TYR A 488 -18.03 2.26 -14.76
N GLY A 489 -17.56 3.33 -15.41
CA GLY A 489 -18.22 3.98 -16.54
C GLY A 489 -19.37 4.91 -16.14
N HIS A 490 -19.71 5.84 -17.04
CA HIS A 490 -20.78 6.82 -16.83
C HIS A 490 -22.16 6.20 -16.55
N ALA A 491 -22.43 4.99 -17.06
CA ALA A 491 -23.68 4.28 -16.79
C ALA A 491 -23.84 3.90 -15.30
N CYS A 492 -22.74 3.55 -14.62
CA CYS A 492 -22.74 3.31 -13.18
C CYS A 492 -22.97 4.62 -12.41
N GLY A 493 -22.30 5.70 -12.82
CA GLY A 493 -22.52 7.04 -12.25
C GLY A 493 -23.98 7.49 -12.38
N ASP A 494 -24.59 7.32 -13.54
CA ASP A 494 -26.01 7.60 -13.78
C ASP A 494 -26.93 6.76 -12.89
N ALA A 495 -26.60 5.49 -12.67
CA ALA A 495 -27.36 4.62 -11.77
C ALA A 495 -27.24 5.04 -10.31
N VAL A 496 -26.05 5.48 -9.87
CA VAL A 496 -25.83 6.09 -8.55
C VAL A 496 -26.69 7.33 -8.37
N LEU A 497 -26.64 8.26 -9.33
CA LEU A 497 -27.45 9.49 -9.31
C LEU A 497 -28.95 9.16 -9.24
N LYS A 498 -29.44 8.28 -10.12
CA LYS A 498 -30.85 7.84 -10.10
C LYS A 498 -31.24 7.15 -8.80
N GLY A 499 -30.36 6.32 -8.23
CA GLY A 499 -30.61 5.60 -7.00
C GLY A 499 -30.73 6.53 -5.79
N ILE A 500 -29.84 7.52 -5.68
CA ILE A 500 -29.95 8.58 -4.67
C ILE A 500 -31.24 9.38 -4.87
N SER A 501 -31.53 9.79 -6.10
CA SER A 501 -32.69 10.60 -6.42
C SER A 501 -34.01 9.92 -6.05
N ARG A 502 -34.14 8.61 -6.30
CA ARG A 502 -35.32 7.84 -5.86
C ARG A 502 -35.50 7.87 -4.35
N ARG A 503 -34.40 7.78 -3.59
CA ARG A 503 -34.47 7.82 -2.12
C ARG A 503 -34.83 9.22 -1.62
N LEU A 504 -34.32 10.27 -2.26
CA LEU A 504 -34.68 11.65 -1.99
C LEU A 504 -36.15 11.96 -2.37
N LEU A 505 -36.63 11.44 -3.51
CA LEU A 505 -38.04 11.53 -3.90
C LEU A 505 -38.96 10.84 -2.88
N ASN A 506 -38.56 9.68 -2.34
CA ASN A 506 -39.30 9.03 -1.26
C ASN A 506 -39.32 9.89 0.01
N LEU A 507 -38.23 10.60 0.32
CA LEU A 507 -38.18 11.53 1.45
C LEU A 507 -39.13 12.73 1.24
N MET A 508 -39.28 13.20 0.01
CA MET A 508 -40.21 14.29 -0.38
C MET A 508 -41.70 13.92 -0.27
N GLN A 509 -42.06 12.66 0.02
CA GLN A 509 -43.45 12.31 0.37
C GLN A 509 -43.91 13.05 1.63
N ASP A 510 -42.97 13.39 2.53
CA ASP A 510 -43.21 14.34 3.61
C ASP A 510 -42.97 15.76 3.09
N GLN A 511 -44.02 16.58 3.07
CA GLN A 511 -44.03 17.94 2.51
C GLN A 511 -43.06 18.93 3.19
N ARG A 512 -42.48 18.54 4.33
CA ARG A 512 -41.42 19.28 5.00
C ARG A 512 -40.10 19.24 4.22
N PHE A 513 -39.87 18.22 3.41
CA PHE A 513 -38.66 18.06 2.60
C PHE A 513 -38.88 18.52 1.17
N TYR A 514 -37.85 19.15 0.61
CA TYR A 514 -37.78 19.48 -0.80
C TYR A 514 -36.37 19.19 -1.29
N ALA A 515 -36.20 18.18 -2.14
CA ALA A 515 -34.91 17.80 -2.70
C ALA A 515 -34.78 18.29 -4.14
N SER A 516 -33.56 18.60 -4.55
CA SER A 516 -33.23 19.04 -5.91
C SER A 516 -31.83 18.57 -6.28
N ARG A 517 -31.57 18.46 -7.59
CA ARG A 517 -30.22 18.25 -8.11
C ARG A 517 -29.69 19.58 -8.65
N LEU A 518 -28.57 20.04 -8.13
CA LEU A 518 -27.96 21.30 -8.56
C LEU A 518 -27.20 21.14 -9.88
N GLY A 519 -26.60 19.98 -10.09
CA GLY A 519 -25.84 19.60 -11.28
C GLY A 519 -24.74 18.60 -10.91
N GLY A 520 -24.23 17.84 -11.88
CA GLY A 520 -23.16 16.86 -11.61
C GLY A 520 -23.56 15.85 -10.52
N ASP A 521 -22.75 15.75 -9.48
CA ASP A 521 -22.89 14.95 -8.26
C ASP A 521 -23.47 15.72 -7.07
N GLU A 522 -23.90 16.97 -7.27
CA GLU A 522 -24.42 17.84 -6.21
C GLU A 522 -25.94 17.78 -6.07
N PHE A 523 -26.39 17.57 -4.84
CA PHE A 523 -27.79 17.58 -4.42
C PHE A 523 -28.03 18.64 -3.35
N LEU A 524 -29.25 19.16 -3.31
CA LEU A 524 -29.69 20.11 -2.30
C LEU A 524 -31.00 19.63 -1.67
N LEU A 525 -31.03 19.62 -0.33
CA LEU A 525 -32.21 19.30 0.47
C LEU A 525 -32.61 20.53 1.30
N ILE A 526 -33.86 20.97 1.16
CA ILE A 526 -34.49 22.01 1.98
C ILE A 526 -35.44 21.35 2.95
N ILE A 527 -35.33 21.71 4.23
CA ILE A 527 -36.22 21.25 5.30
C ILE A 527 -36.94 22.47 5.87
N LYS A 528 -38.26 22.52 5.71
CA LYS A 528 -39.09 23.65 6.14
C LYS A 528 -39.29 23.62 7.66
N SER A 529 -39.16 24.78 8.30
CA SER A 529 -39.54 25.05 9.69
C SER A 529 -38.87 24.19 10.78
N ILE A 530 -37.67 23.65 10.53
CA ILE A 530 -36.93 22.82 11.49
C ILE A 530 -35.47 23.24 11.52
N GLU A 531 -34.94 23.53 12.71
CA GLU A 531 -33.49 23.54 12.99
C GLU A 531 -33.08 22.15 13.44
N THR A 532 -32.02 21.60 12.83
CA THR A 532 -31.74 20.16 12.82
C THR A 532 -30.31 19.90 13.28
N GLY A 533 -30.08 19.87 14.59
CA GLY A 533 -28.75 19.65 15.16
C GLY A 533 -28.08 18.32 14.74
N PRO A 534 -26.76 18.19 14.93
CA PRO A 534 -25.96 17.04 14.48
C PRO A 534 -26.50 15.68 14.95
N ASP A 535 -26.97 15.62 16.20
CA ASP A 535 -27.50 14.40 16.83
C ASP A 535 -29.02 14.24 16.70
N SER A 536 -29.66 15.08 15.89
CA SER A 536 -31.10 15.00 15.71
C SER A 536 -31.48 13.70 14.97
N LYS A 537 -32.62 13.11 15.37
CA LYS A 537 -33.19 11.93 14.68
C LYS A 537 -33.36 12.16 13.17
N LEU A 538 -33.65 13.39 12.80
CA LEU A 538 -33.82 13.83 11.42
C LEU A 538 -32.50 13.80 10.64
N MET A 539 -31.39 14.29 11.22
CA MET A 539 -30.08 14.20 10.58
C MET A 539 -29.64 12.74 10.42
N LEU A 540 -29.87 11.89 11.42
CA LEU A 540 -29.61 10.45 11.31
C LEU A 540 -30.43 9.80 10.18
N GLN A 541 -31.70 10.16 10.04
CA GLN A 541 -32.55 9.68 8.94
C GLN A 541 -32.01 10.11 7.57
N ILE A 542 -31.53 11.35 7.44
CA ILE A 542 -30.93 11.86 6.20
C ILE A 542 -29.63 11.12 5.89
N LYS A 543 -28.74 10.92 6.86
CA LYS A 543 -27.51 10.12 6.67
C LYS A 543 -27.82 8.69 6.24
N GLN A 544 -28.87 8.07 6.77
CA GLN A 544 -29.32 6.73 6.38
C GLN A 544 -29.80 6.62 4.93
N VAL A 545 -30.21 7.73 4.29
CA VAL A 545 -30.54 7.75 2.86
C VAL A 545 -29.35 7.32 2.02
N PHE A 546 -28.13 7.65 2.45
CA PHE A 546 -26.90 7.41 1.71
C PHE A 546 -26.13 6.16 2.18
N SER A 547 -26.42 5.65 3.38
CA SER A 547 -25.72 4.49 3.93
C SER A 547 -26.02 3.15 3.25
N LYS A 548 -27.14 3.05 2.53
CA LYS A 548 -27.51 1.83 1.79
C LYS A 548 -26.77 1.77 0.45
N PRO A 549 -26.23 0.62 0.02
CA PRO A 549 -25.56 0.51 -1.26
C PRO A 549 -26.52 0.74 -2.43
N ILE A 550 -26.03 1.27 -3.54
CA ILE A 550 -26.75 1.35 -4.81
C ILE A 550 -26.44 0.08 -5.61
N ILE A 551 -27.47 -0.63 -6.02
CA ILE A 551 -27.31 -1.87 -6.81
C ILE A 551 -27.20 -1.49 -8.29
N PHE A 552 -26.08 -1.83 -8.92
CA PHE A 552 -25.85 -1.70 -10.36
C PHE A 552 -25.18 -2.98 -10.88
N GLU A 553 -25.77 -3.62 -11.90
CA GLU A 553 -25.30 -4.92 -12.42
C GLU A 553 -25.06 -5.98 -11.32
N GLU A 554 -25.99 -6.04 -10.35
CA GLU A 554 -25.96 -6.94 -9.18
C GLU A 554 -24.78 -6.73 -8.21
N LYS A 555 -24.01 -5.65 -8.38
CA LYS A 555 -22.99 -5.24 -7.42
C LYS A 555 -23.51 -4.15 -6.51
N GLU A 556 -23.12 -4.23 -5.24
CA GLU A 556 -23.41 -3.23 -4.24
C GLU A 556 -22.35 -2.12 -4.27
N GLN A 557 -22.73 -0.93 -4.72
CA GLN A 557 -21.89 0.26 -4.67
C GLN A 557 -22.22 1.08 -3.41
N TYR A 558 -21.33 1.06 -2.44
CA TYR A 558 -21.41 1.99 -1.31
C TYR A 558 -20.94 3.38 -1.77
N ILE A 559 -21.71 4.39 -1.40
CA ILE A 559 -21.42 5.78 -1.70
C ILE A 559 -21.11 6.53 -0.41
N ARG A 560 -20.15 7.45 -0.51
CA ARG A 560 -19.80 8.39 0.54
C ARG A 560 -20.29 9.77 0.12
N VAL A 561 -20.82 10.54 1.07
CA VAL A 561 -21.40 11.86 0.78
C VAL A 561 -20.93 12.86 1.81
N SER A 562 -20.30 13.93 1.34
CA SER A 562 -19.98 15.09 2.17
C SER A 562 -21.16 16.04 2.20
N MET A 563 -21.53 16.52 3.40
CA MET A 563 -22.73 17.35 3.59
C MET A 563 -22.38 18.67 4.29
N GLY A 564 -22.97 19.76 3.81
CA GLY A 564 -22.88 21.08 4.41
C GLY A 564 -24.25 21.62 4.75
N VAL A 565 -24.45 22.02 6.00
CA VAL A 565 -25.76 22.43 6.52
C VAL A 565 -25.74 23.92 6.87
N ALA A 566 -26.67 24.71 6.32
CA ALA A 566 -26.89 26.09 6.70
C ALA A 566 -28.31 26.32 7.19
N TYR A 567 -28.44 27.11 8.26
CA TYR A 567 -29.72 27.49 8.83
C TYR A 567 -30.11 28.89 8.40
N PHE A 568 -31.34 29.03 7.94
CA PHE A 568 -31.97 30.30 7.69
C PHE A 568 -32.96 30.64 8.81
N LYS A 569 -32.67 31.73 9.54
CA LYS A 569 -33.48 32.28 10.64
C LYS A 569 -33.80 33.76 10.43
N GLY A 570 -34.20 34.14 9.21
CA GLY A 570 -34.37 35.55 8.82
C GLY A 570 -33.05 36.31 8.71
N GLY A 571 -33.06 37.48 8.07
CA GLY A 571 -31.89 38.36 7.89
C GLY A 571 -31.10 38.17 6.59
N ILE A 572 -31.15 36.98 5.97
CA ILE A 572 -30.62 36.74 4.61
C ILE A 572 -31.70 37.07 3.58
N THR A 573 -31.37 37.86 2.55
CA THR A 573 -32.34 38.31 1.53
C THR A 573 -32.25 37.54 0.21
N GLU A 574 -31.22 36.71 0.03
CA GLU A 574 -30.96 36.02 -1.24
C GLU A 574 -30.76 34.51 -1.05
N ALA A 575 -31.44 33.70 -1.87
CA ALA A 575 -31.31 32.24 -1.85
C ALA A 575 -29.87 31.77 -2.16
N SER A 576 -29.17 32.50 -3.02
CA SER A 576 -27.76 32.28 -3.36
C SER A 576 -26.84 32.31 -2.14
N GLU A 577 -27.08 33.21 -1.19
CA GLU A 577 -26.28 33.32 0.03
C GLU A 577 -26.50 32.11 0.95
N ILE A 578 -27.73 31.61 1.09
CA ILE A 578 -28.03 30.42 1.91
C ILE A 578 -27.34 29.19 1.33
N ILE A 579 -27.41 29.00 0.01
CA ILE A 579 -26.73 27.89 -0.67
C ILE A 579 -25.21 28.03 -0.52
N SER A 580 -24.66 29.24 -0.69
CA SER A 580 -23.23 29.47 -0.53
C SER A 580 -22.74 29.15 0.88
N ASN A 581 -23.53 29.48 1.91
CA ASN A 581 -23.23 29.14 3.30
C ASN A 581 -23.19 27.62 3.51
N ALA A 582 -24.16 26.89 2.96
CA ALA A 582 -24.18 25.43 3.03
C ALA A 582 -23.00 24.80 2.27
N ASP A 583 -22.67 25.35 1.08
CA ASP A 583 -21.53 24.92 0.27
C ASP A 583 -20.19 25.10 1.00
N PHE A 584 -20.00 26.22 1.74
CA PHE A 584 -18.81 26.40 2.58
C PHE A 584 -18.66 25.31 3.65
N ALA A 585 -19.76 24.92 4.29
CA ALA A 585 -19.74 23.84 5.26
C ALA A 585 -19.44 22.48 4.59
N MET A 586 -19.99 22.22 3.41
CA MET A 586 -19.73 20.99 2.63
C MET A 586 -18.27 20.90 2.21
N TYR A 587 -17.69 22.00 1.74
CA TYR A 587 -16.28 22.09 1.40
C TYR A 587 -15.39 21.77 2.62
N THR A 588 -15.77 22.25 3.80
CA THR A 588 -15.09 21.94 5.05
C THR A 588 -15.14 20.45 5.37
N ALA A 589 -16.31 19.80 5.18
CA ALA A 589 -16.47 18.36 5.33
C ALA A 589 -15.58 17.54 4.38
N LYS A 590 -15.43 17.99 3.13
CA LYS A 590 -14.51 17.35 2.17
C LYS A 590 -13.05 17.44 2.61
N LYS A 591 -12.66 18.55 3.26
CA LYS A 591 -11.29 18.76 3.75
C LYS A 591 -10.99 17.97 5.02
N SER A 592 -11.97 17.71 5.88
CA SER A 592 -11.79 16.99 7.14
C SER A 592 -11.76 15.46 7.00
N GLY A 593 -11.69 14.92 5.78
CA GLY A 593 -11.61 13.46 5.54
C GLY A 593 -12.74 12.86 4.71
N LYS A 594 -13.67 13.68 4.20
CA LYS A 594 -14.85 13.29 3.38
C LYS A 594 -15.87 12.42 4.15
N ASN A 595 -17.07 12.24 3.62
CA ASN A 595 -18.17 11.49 4.26
C ASN A 595 -18.58 12.05 5.63
N GLU A 596 -18.41 13.35 5.81
CA GLU A 596 -18.73 14.06 7.04
C GLU A 596 -19.85 15.09 6.81
N CYS A 597 -20.45 15.55 7.90
CA CYS A 597 -21.48 16.57 7.87
C CYS A 597 -21.05 17.75 8.74
N PHE A 598 -20.90 18.92 8.14
CA PHE A 598 -20.52 20.15 8.82
C PHE A 598 -21.65 21.17 8.80
N TYR A 599 -21.75 21.95 9.88
CA TYR A 599 -22.71 23.03 10.01
C TYR A 599 -22.02 24.36 9.79
N TYR A 600 -22.61 25.18 8.92
CA TYR A 600 -22.11 26.51 8.63
C TYR A 600 -22.07 27.37 9.89
N ASN A 601 -20.92 27.99 10.09
CA ASN A 601 -20.76 29.12 10.98
C ASN A 601 -20.11 30.28 10.20
N SER A 602 -20.29 31.51 10.68
CA SER A 602 -19.74 32.70 10.02
C SER A 602 -18.21 32.71 9.94
N GLY A 603 -17.51 31.92 10.76
CA GLY A 603 -16.07 31.74 10.72
C GLY A 603 -15.58 30.99 9.47
N MET A 604 -16.32 29.99 9.00
CA MET A 604 -15.94 29.16 7.84
C MET A 604 -15.76 29.98 6.55
N LYS A 605 -16.68 30.93 6.29
CA LYS A 605 -16.59 31.82 5.13
C LYS A 605 -15.33 32.68 5.18
N ASN A 606 -15.02 33.23 6.35
CA ASN A 606 -13.83 34.04 6.55
C ASN A 606 -12.54 33.21 6.38
N GLU A 607 -12.53 31.97 6.85
CA GLU A 607 -11.39 31.06 6.68
C GLU A 607 -11.12 30.74 5.21
N MET A 608 -12.15 30.40 4.43
CA MET A 608 -11.97 30.11 3.00
C MET A 608 -11.51 31.34 2.20
N ILE A 609 -12.07 32.52 2.49
CA ILE A 609 -11.61 33.79 1.89
C ILE A 609 -10.15 34.04 2.25
N ASN A 610 -9.78 33.86 3.52
CA ASN A 610 -8.41 34.02 3.99
C ASN A 610 -7.45 33.05 3.27
N ARG A 611 -7.80 31.76 3.13
CA ARG A 611 -6.99 30.77 2.40
C ARG A 611 -6.79 31.15 0.94
N LYS A 612 -7.85 31.58 0.23
CA LYS A 612 -7.76 32.05 -1.15
C LYS A 612 -6.84 33.28 -1.26
N ASN A 613 -6.96 34.22 -0.32
CA ASN A 613 -6.10 35.39 -0.25
C ASN A 613 -4.63 35.00 -0.05
N ILE A 614 -4.33 34.15 0.93
CA ILE A 614 -2.96 33.67 1.20
C ILE A 614 -2.38 32.97 -0.03
N LYS A 615 -3.15 32.12 -0.73
CA LYS A 615 -2.71 31.47 -1.97
C LYS A 615 -2.33 32.48 -3.06
N SER A 616 -3.13 33.54 -3.22
CA SER A 616 -2.84 34.62 -4.17
C SER A 616 -1.54 35.34 -3.79
N ILE A 617 -1.39 35.70 -2.51
CA ILE A 617 -0.21 36.35 -1.95
C ILE A 617 1.04 35.48 -2.17
N LEU A 618 0.97 34.17 -1.90
CA LEU A 618 2.09 33.24 -2.11
C LEU A 618 2.51 33.17 -3.58
N SER A 619 1.55 33.12 -4.49
CA SER A 619 1.81 33.07 -5.93
C SER A 619 2.52 34.33 -6.42
N GLU A 620 2.13 35.50 -5.90
CA GLU A 620 2.77 36.78 -6.17
C GLU A 620 4.17 36.86 -5.53
N ALA A 621 4.29 36.42 -4.27
CA ALA A 621 5.54 36.42 -3.53
C ALA A 621 6.62 35.55 -4.18
N CYS A 622 6.25 34.42 -4.79
CA CYS A 622 7.17 33.57 -5.55
C CYS A 622 7.72 34.28 -6.79
N ARG A 623 6.93 35.13 -7.46
CA ARG A 623 7.36 35.86 -8.66
C ARG A 623 8.22 37.08 -8.34
N HIS A 624 7.95 37.74 -7.21
CA HIS A 624 8.59 39.01 -6.84
C HIS A 624 9.61 38.90 -5.70
N ASP A 625 10.08 37.68 -5.41
CA ASP A 625 11.05 37.38 -4.35
C ASP A 625 10.71 38.03 -2.98
N ARG A 626 9.44 37.88 -2.57
CA ARG A 626 8.91 38.50 -1.34
C ARG A 626 9.09 37.60 -0.11
N PHE A 627 10.09 36.72 -0.15
CA PHE A 627 10.45 35.84 0.94
C PHE A 627 11.78 36.27 1.57
N TYR A 628 11.91 36.04 2.87
CA TYR A 628 13.16 36.16 3.61
C TYR A 628 13.33 34.97 4.55
N VAL A 629 14.55 34.70 4.98
CA VAL A 629 14.87 33.57 5.84
C VAL A 629 15.39 34.12 7.16
N LEU A 630 14.80 33.68 8.26
CA LEU A 630 15.37 33.82 9.59
C LEU A 630 16.11 32.54 9.94
N TYR A 631 17.06 32.63 10.84
CA TYR A 631 17.89 31.52 11.26
C TYR A 631 17.79 31.36 12.77
N GLN A 632 17.45 30.16 13.22
CA GLN A 632 17.41 29.85 14.65
C GLN A 632 18.64 29.03 15.05
N PRO A 633 19.46 29.49 16.01
CA PRO A 633 20.61 28.73 16.48
C PRO A 633 20.23 27.39 17.15
N GLN A 634 20.91 26.32 16.74
CA GLN A 634 20.97 25.04 17.44
C GLN A 634 22.25 25.02 18.29
N VAL A 635 22.14 24.75 19.59
CA VAL A 635 23.29 24.79 20.51
C VAL A 635 23.57 23.42 21.13
N LYS A 636 24.83 23.14 21.44
CA LYS A 636 25.22 21.95 22.21
C LYS A 636 24.70 22.05 23.63
N ALA A 637 23.95 21.06 24.12
CA ALA A 637 23.34 21.14 25.45
C ALA A 637 24.39 21.23 26.57
N ALA A 638 25.51 20.53 26.44
CA ALA A 638 26.56 20.53 27.46
C ALA A 638 27.30 21.88 27.61
N THR A 639 27.51 22.62 26.51
CA THR A 639 28.43 23.77 26.48
C THR A 639 27.79 25.11 26.10
N GLY A 640 26.57 25.10 25.56
CA GLY A 640 25.91 26.30 25.02
C GLY A 640 26.57 26.86 23.75
N MET A 641 27.52 26.13 23.16
CA MET A 641 28.14 26.53 21.89
C MET A 641 27.20 26.31 20.72
N ILE A 642 27.17 27.25 19.78
CA ILE A 642 26.40 27.12 18.53
C ILE A 642 26.95 25.94 17.72
N ALA A 643 26.07 24.99 17.42
CA ALA A 643 26.36 23.81 16.61
C ALA A 643 25.96 24.03 15.14
N GLY A 644 24.85 24.73 14.90
CA GLY A 644 24.29 24.99 13.57
C GLY A 644 23.11 25.97 13.65
N TYR A 645 22.39 26.09 12.54
CA TYR A 645 21.21 26.95 12.44
C TYR A 645 20.09 26.24 11.69
N GLU A 646 18.84 26.46 12.07
CA GLU A 646 17.68 26.08 11.25
C GLU A 646 17.21 27.28 10.42
N ALA A 647 17.02 27.08 9.12
CA ALA A 647 16.50 28.08 8.21
C ALA A 647 14.96 28.10 8.20
N LEU A 648 14.40 29.22 8.63
CA LEU A 648 12.97 29.42 8.84
C LEU A 648 12.43 30.48 7.88
N LEU A 649 11.66 30.03 6.89
CA LEU A 649 11.09 30.90 5.86
C LEU A 649 10.06 31.88 6.45
N ARG A 650 10.09 33.12 5.97
CA ARG A 650 9.13 34.17 6.32
C ARG A 650 8.70 34.93 5.06
N LEU A 651 7.49 35.49 5.14
CA LEU A 651 6.89 36.28 4.07
C LEU A 651 7.03 37.78 4.37
N LYS A 652 7.54 38.57 3.42
CA LYS A 652 7.68 40.02 3.56
C LYS A 652 6.33 40.71 3.53
N ASP A 653 6.21 41.80 4.30
CA ASP A 653 5.09 42.74 4.28
C ASP A 653 3.71 42.15 4.63
N HIS A 654 3.68 40.92 5.15
CA HIS A 654 2.46 40.24 5.58
C HIS A 654 2.70 39.52 6.90
N ALA A 655 1.83 39.74 7.89
CA ALA A 655 1.86 39.06 9.18
C ALA A 655 1.19 37.68 9.11
N ILE A 656 1.62 36.84 8.16
CA ILE A 656 1.10 35.47 7.97
C ILE A 656 2.09 34.47 8.58
N SER A 657 1.60 33.60 9.48
CA SER A 657 2.43 32.57 10.12
C SER A 657 2.92 31.53 9.10
N PRO A 658 4.16 31.01 9.23
CA PRO A 658 4.66 29.86 8.48
C PRO A 658 3.65 28.71 8.38
N ASP A 659 3.09 28.27 9.50
CA ASP A 659 2.17 27.12 9.53
C ASP A 659 0.95 27.33 8.62
N GLN A 660 0.43 28.56 8.55
CA GLN A 660 -0.72 28.88 7.71
C GLN A 660 -0.36 28.83 6.22
N PHE A 661 0.74 29.45 5.82
CA PHE A 661 1.07 29.54 4.40
C PHE A 661 1.76 28.27 3.88
N ILE A 662 2.52 27.55 4.72
CA ILE A 662 3.13 26.26 4.35
C ILE A 662 2.03 25.23 4.13
N SER A 663 1.05 25.11 5.03
CA SER A 663 -0.11 24.22 4.85
C SER A 663 -0.83 24.50 3.52
N ILE A 664 -1.02 25.77 3.16
CA ILE A 664 -1.64 26.15 1.87
C ILE A 664 -0.71 25.84 0.68
N ALA A 665 0.60 26.03 0.84
CA ALA A 665 1.57 25.73 -0.20
C ALA A 665 1.61 24.23 -0.51
N GLU A 666 1.54 23.35 0.49
CA GLU A 666 1.55 21.89 0.36
C GLU A 666 0.32 21.32 -0.37
N GLU A 667 -0.81 22.02 -0.33
CA GLU A 667 -2.00 21.68 -1.11
C GLU A 667 -1.83 21.97 -2.62
N THR A 668 -0.71 22.58 -3.02
CA THR A 668 -0.44 23.02 -4.38
C THR A 668 1.01 22.72 -4.77
N ASP A 669 1.38 22.95 -6.03
CA ASP A 669 2.79 22.82 -6.45
C ASP A 669 3.65 24.03 -6.03
N ILE A 670 3.08 25.02 -5.31
CA ILE A 670 3.81 26.17 -4.79
C ILE A 670 4.91 25.71 -3.81
N ILE A 671 4.67 24.64 -3.04
CA ILE A 671 5.67 24.11 -2.10
C ILE A 671 6.99 23.73 -2.79
N LEU A 672 6.94 23.20 -4.02
CA LEU A 672 8.14 22.86 -4.79
C LEU A 672 8.96 24.10 -5.12
N THR A 673 8.27 25.19 -5.46
CA THR A 673 8.89 26.48 -5.76
C THR A 673 9.49 27.10 -4.50
N LEU A 674 8.77 27.06 -3.37
CA LEU A 674 9.26 27.56 -2.08
C LEU A 674 10.53 26.84 -1.63
N GLY A 675 10.55 25.51 -1.73
CA GLY A 675 11.74 24.71 -1.40
C GLY A 675 12.99 25.20 -2.14
N ARG A 676 12.88 25.46 -3.44
CA ARG A 676 14.00 26.02 -4.24
C ARG A 676 14.37 27.44 -3.82
N ILE A 677 13.39 28.31 -3.54
CA ILE A 677 13.64 29.69 -3.08
C ILE A 677 14.39 29.71 -1.75
N VAL A 678 13.94 28.92 -0.76
CA VAL A 678 14.60 28.81 0.55
C VAL A 678 16.02 28.33 0.38
N THR A 679 16.20 27.23 -0.37
CA THR A 679 17.52 26.63 -0.62
C THR A 679 18.49 27.64 -1.22
N LYS A 680 18.06 28.37 -2.25
CA LYS A 680 18.87 29.42 -2.87
C LYS A 680 19.28 30.50 -1.86
N LYS A 681 18.34 31.01 -1.08
CA LYS A 681 18.60 32.07 -0.09
C LYS A 681 19.56 31.61 1.00
N VAL A 682 19.43 30.37 1.47
CA VAL A 682 20.34 29.79 2.47
C VAL A 682 21.75 29.68 1.92
N VAL A 683 21.94 29.10 0.72
CA VAL A 683 23.26 28.97 0.10
C VAL A 683 23.89 30.34 -0.18
N GLU A 684 23.09 31.32 -0.62
CA GLU A 684 23.53 32.70 -0.83
C GLU A 684 23.96 33.36 0.49
N GLN A 685 23.18 33.17 1.57
CA GLN A 685 23.53 33.72 2.89
C GLN A 685 24.81 33.10 3.45
N MET A 686 25.00 31.79 3.30
CA MET A 686 26.26 31.13 3.70
C MET A 686 27.46 31.64 2.92
N ALA A 687 27.28 31.98 1.64
CA ALA A 687 28.33 32.61 0.85
C ALA A 687 28.69 34.02 1.37
N ILE A 688 27.69 34.79 1.83
CA ILE A 688 27.88 36.10 2.47
C ILE A 688 28.67 35.93 3.78
N TRP A 689 28.24 35.02 4.67
CA TRP A 689 28.93 34.77 5.93
C TRP A 689 30.40 34.38 5.73
N ARG A 690 30.68 33.50 4.76
CA ARG A 690 32.05 33.15 4.40
C ARG A 690 32.84 34.36 3.88
N GLY A 691 32.21 35.22 3.07
CA GLY A 691 32.82 36.45 2.55
C GLY A 691 33.18 37.45 3.64
N HIS A 692 32.41 37.48 4.74
CA HIS A 692 32.68 38.27 5.93
C HIS A 692 33.67 37.60 6.92
N GLY A 693 34.20 36.43 6.58
CA GLY A 693 35.19 35.72 7.40
C GLY A 693 34.60 34.97 8.59
N LEU A 694 33.29 34.69 8.60
CA LEU A 694 32.68 33.85 9.62
C LEU A 694 32.97 32.37 9.37
N ASP A 695 33.22 31.64 10.46
CA ASP A 695 33.27 30.18 10.44
C ASP A 695 31.88 29.62 10.13
N LEU A 696 31.74 28.98 8.97
CA LEU A 696 30.48 28.39 8.56
C LEU A 696 30.10 27.22 9.47
N ARG A 697 28.82 27.20 9.85
CA ARG A 697 28.19 26.09 10.59
C ARG A 697 27.12 25.44 9.71
N PRO A 698 26.76 24.18 9.98
CA PRO A 698 25.64 23.54 9.30
C PRO A 698 24.36 24.36 9.37
N VAL A 699 23.65 24.44 8.25
CA VAL A 699 22.31 25.05 8.17
C VAL A 699 21.31 23.99 7.73
N ALA A 700 20.30 23.80 8.56
CA ALA A 700 19.20 22.89 8.31
C ALA A 700 18.09 23.55 7.48
N ILE A 701 17.55 22.83 6.51
CA ILE A 701 16.49 23.26 5.61
C ILE A 701 15.35 22.25 5.66
N ASN A 702 14.18 22.72 6.08
CA ASN A 702 12.94 21.94 6.07
C ASN A 702 12.54 21.50 4.66
N PHE A 703 12.17 20.22 4.52
CA PHE A 703 11.75 19.60 3.26
C PHE A 703 10.41 18.88 3.42
N SER A 704 9.38 19.41 2.75
CA SER A 704 8.03 18.84 2.78
C SER A 704 7.98 17.48 2.07
N SER A 705 7.16 16.56 2.58
CA SER A 705 6.90 15.26 1.94
C SER A 705 6.39 15.40 0.50
N LYS A 706 5.71 16.50 0.16
CA LYS A 706 5.24 16.77 -1.22
C LYS A 706 6.39 17.09 -2.18
N GLN A 707 7.53 17.57 -1.67
CA GLN A 707 8.71 17.88 -2.48
C GLN A 707 9.41 16.65 -3.04
N ILE A 708 9.06 15.43 -2.62
CA ILE A 708 9.51 14.18 -3.25
C ILE A 708 9.19 14.11 -4.75
N LYS A 709 8.20 14.88 -5.21
CA LYS A 709 7.83 15.01 -6.63
C LYS A 709 8.83 15.85 -7.43
N ASP A 710 9.65 16.68 -6.79
CA ASP A 710 10.66 17.49 -7.46
C ASP A 710 11.93 16.68 -7.78
N LYS A 711 11.85 15.91 -8.87
CA LYS A 711 12.95 15.06 -9.36
C LYS A 711 14.25 15.83 -9.68
N GLY A 712 14.20 17.17 -9.81
CA GLY A 712 15.35 17.99 -10.13
C GLY A 712 15.98 18.71 -8.94
N TYR A 713 15.45 18.53 -7.73
CA TYR A 713 15.86 19.30 -6.55
C TYR A 713 17.32 19.05 -6.14
N VAL A 714 17.76 17.78 -6.07
CA VAL A 714 19.13 17.44 -5.66
C VAL A 714 20.17 18.01 -6.63
N CYS A 715 19.92 17.90 -7.94
CA CYS A 715 20.77 18.49 -8.96
C CYS A 715 20.80 20.03 -8.86
N TYR A 716 19.66 20.66 -8.58
CA TYR A 716 19.58 22.10 -8.34
C TYR A 716 20.41 22.54 -7.11
N LEU A 717 20.30 21.83 -5.99
CA LEU A 717 21.08 22.08 -4.78
C LEU A 717 22.59 21.92 -5.05
N LYS A 718 23.00 20.82 -5.69
CA LYS A 718 24.40 20.59 -6.06
C LYS A 718 24.99 21.75 -6.88
N ASN A 719 24.27 22.17 -7.92
CA ASN A 719 24.72 23.28 -8.78
C ASN A 719 24.83 24.62 -8.01
N LEU A 720 23.94 24.87 -7.05
CA LEU A 720 24.03 26.06 -6.18
C LEU A 720 25.26 25.99 -5.27
N LEU A 721 25.48 24.85 -4.62
CA LEU A 721 26.62 24.63 -3.73
C LEU A 721 27.94 24.81 -4.49
N ASP A 722 28.07 24.22 -5.68
CA ASP A 722 29.24 24.37 -6.54
C ASP A 722 29.46 25.83 -6.96
N LYS A 723 28.40 26.52 -7.40
CA LYS A 723 28.46 27.92 -7.82
C LYS A 723 28.96 28.84 -6.70
N TYR A 724 28.46 28.66 -5.48
CA TYR A 724 28.83 29.49 -4.33
C TYR A 724 29.98 28.89 -3.50
N LYS A 725 30.56 27.75 -3.93
CA LYS A 725 31.65 27.02 -3.27
C LYS A 725 31.36 26.64 -1.80
N ILE A 726 30.12 26.31 -1.49
CA ILE A 726 29.72 25.90 -0.13
C ILE A 726 29.86 24.38 -0.03
N SER A 727 30.48 23.90 1.06
CA SER A 727 30.60 22.46 1.30
C SER A 727 29.23 21.83 1.51
N PRO A 728 28.87 20.74 0.81
CA PRO A 728 27.60 20.05 1.00
C PRO A 728 27.35 19.55 2.43
N GLU A 729 28.41 19.21 3.18
CA GLU A 729 28.31 18.74 4.57
C GLU A 729 27.80 19.80 5.57
N LEU A 730 27.75 21.06 5.13
CA LEU A 730 27.18 22.19 5.86
C LEU A 730 25.69 22.39 5.55
N ILE A 731 25.10 21.60 4.66
CA ILE A 731 23.65 21.56 4.45
C ILE A 731 23.11 20.31 5.13
N GLU A 732 22.03 20.50 5.87
CA GLU A 732 21.24 19.43 6.43
C GLU A 732 19.80 19.57 5.93
N ILE A 733 19.20 18.49 5.45
CA ILE A 733 17.81 18.47 5.03
C ILE A 733 16.99 17.80 6.14
N GLU A 734 16.02 18.53 6.65
CA GLU A 734 15.08 18.06 7.68
C GLU A 734 13.82 17.53 7.01
N ILE A 735 13.50 16.27 7.28
CA ILE A 735 12.36 15.54 6.69
C ILE A 735 11.46 15.00 7.79
N THR A 736 10.15 14.99 7.58
CA THR A 736 9.21 14.39 8.55
C THR A 736 8.94 12.92 8.21
N GLU A 737 8.50 12.13 9.21
CA GLU A 737 8.10 10.72 9.04
C GLU A 737 7.02 10.53 7.94
N SER A 738 6.22 11.55 7.66
CA SER A 738 5.14 11.50 6.67
C SER A 738 5.62 11.22 5.24
N ILE A 739 6.91 11.43 4.95
CA ILE A 739 7.49 11.20 3.62
C ILE A 739 7.42 9.72 3.19
N PHE A 740 7.34 8.79 4.13
CA PHE A 740 7.25 7.34 3.85
C PHE A 740 5.84 6.87 3.47
N ILE A 741 4.81 7.64 3.82
CA ILE A 741 3.42 7.25 3.56
C ILE A 741 3.21 7.13 2.04
N ASN A 742 3.04 5.89 1.57
CA ASN A 742 2.87 5.50 0.17
C ASN A 742 4.07 5.79 -0.77
N ASN A 743 5.28 6.00 -0.26
CA ASN A 743 6.43 6.43 -1.10
C ASN A 743 7.80 5.80 -0.73
N ASN A 744 7.86 4.65 -0.05
CA ASN A 744 9.11 4.07 0.47
C ASN A 744 10.27 4.01 -0.54
N GLU A 745 10.06 3.45 -1.74
CA GLU A 745 11.13 3.32 -2.75
C GLU A 745 11.63 4.69 -3.26
N ASN A 746 10.71 5.63 -3.54
CA ASN A 746 11.07 6.97 -4.01
C ASN A 746 11.79 7.78 -2.93
N ALA A 747 11.41 7.60 -1.66
CA ALA A 747 12.02 8.28 -0.53
C ALA A 747 13.45 7.78 -0.32
N MET A 748 13.68 6.46 -0.35
CA MET A 748 15.02 5.88 -0.21
C MET A 748 15.96 6.37 -1.31
N LYS A 749 15.51 6.36 -2.57
CA LYS A 749 16.29 6.90 -3.68
C LYS A 749 16.65 8.37 -3.50
N LEU A 750 15.70 9.19 -3.04
CA LEU A 750 15.95 10.61 -2.78
C LEU A 750 17.01 10.80 -1.68
N PHE A 751 17.02 9.98 -0.64
CA PHE A 751 18.02 10.03 0.41
C PHE A 751 19.40 9.63 -0.08
N GLU A 752 19.49 8.56 -0.88
CA GLU A 752 20.73 8.18 -1.56
C GLU A 752 21.27 9.32 -2.43
N ASP A 753 20.40 10.00 -3.18
CA ASP A 753 20.76 11.14 -4.01
C ASP A 753 21.34 12.29 -3.17
N PHE A 754 20.73 12.64 -2.02
CA PHE A 754 21.28 13.66 -1.10
C PHE A 754 22.63 13.26 -0.51
N LEU A 755 22.76 12.01 -0.05
CA LEU A 755 23.99 11.51 0.56
C LEU A 755 25.12 11.42 -0.47
N SER A 756 24.82 11.08 -1.72
CA SER A 756 25.80 11.00 -2.81
C SER A 756 26.49 12.33 -3.11
N ILE A 757 25.83 13.45 -2.82
CA ILE A 757 26.40 14.80 -2.96
C ILE A 757 27.00 15.33 -1.65
N GLY A 758 26.96 14.56 -0.55
CA GLY A 758 27.53 14.90 0.75
C GLY A 758 26.63 15.72 1.67
N VAL A 759 25.33 15.84 1.36
CA VAL A 759 24.34 16.55 2.19
C VAL A 759 23.91 15.66 3.35
N LYS A 760 23.70 16.24 4.54
CA LYS A 760 23.23 15.52 5.73
C LYS A 760 21.70 15.43 5.75
N LEU A 761 21.19 14.37 6.38
CA LEU A 761 19.76 14.17 6.59
C LEU A 761 19.46 14.11 8.09
N ALA A 762 18.37 14.75 8.49
CA ALA A 762 17.82 14.69 9.84
C ALA A 762 16.32 14.39 9.79
N LEU A 763 15.85 13.59 10.74
CA LEU A 763 14.43 13.30 10.91
C LEU A 763 13.80 14.32 11.85
N ASP A 764 12.76 15.00 11.39
CA ASP A 764 12.03 16.03 12.11
C ASP A 764 10.68 15.53 12.64
N ASP A 765 10.14 16.23 13.65
CA ASP A 765 8.88 15.93 14.33
C ASP A 765 8.77 14.49 14.90
N PHE A 766 9.91 13.91 15.32
CA PHE A 766 9.95 12.52 15.80
C PHE A 766 9.05 12.33 17.03
N GLY A 767 8.19 11.32 16.99
CA GLY A 767 7.29 10.94 18.09
C GLY A 767 5.90 11.57 18.07
N THR A 768 5.59 12.44 17.10
CA THR A 768 4.26 13.08 16.98
C THR A 768 3.31 12.37 16.00
N GLY A 769 3.82 11.38 15.25
CA GLY A 769 3.13 10.72 14.14
C GLY A 769 3.09 9.19 14.23
N TYR A 770 3.18 8.51 13.09
CA TYR A 770 3.26 7.05 12.97
C TYR A 770 4.67 6.56 13.31
N SER A 771 5.13 6.81 14.53
CA SER A 771 6.49 6.50 14.94
C SER A 771 6.68 4.99 15.11
N SER A 772 7.03 4.32 14.00
CA SER A 772 7.61 2.99 14.07
C SER A 772 9.11 3.14 14.27
N ILE A 773 9.62 2.71 15.42
CA ILE A 773 11.06 2.60 15.70
C ILE A 773 11.78 1.83 14.58
N ASN A 774 11.07 0.94 13.88
CA ASN A 774 11.58 0.23 12.72
C ASN A 774 12.05 1.16 11.60
N TYR A 775 11.46 2.35 11.43
CA TYR A 775 11.93 3.33 10.43
C TYR A 775 13.35 3.81 10.73
N LEU A 776 13.70 4.00 11.99
CA LEU A 776 15.02 4.52 12.38
C LEU A 776 16.17 3.56 12.05
N THR A 777 15.91 2.27 11.82
CA THR A 777 16.96 1.27 11.56
C THR A 777 17.42 1.24 10.11
N TYR A 778 16.64 1.77 9.16
CA TYR A 778 16.98 1.76 7.73
C TYR A 778 17.02 3.14 7.07
N ILE A 779 16.52 4.19 7.73
CA ILE A 779 16.65 5.55 7.20
C ILE A 779 18.08 6.03 7.44
N PRO A 780 18.79 6.52 6.41
CA PRO A 780 20.18 6.95 6.53
C PRO A 780 20.30 8.37 7.11
N VAL A 781 19.59 8.65 8.20
CA VAL A 781 19.71 9.89 8.98
C VAL A 781 20.78 9.71 10.06
N LYS A 782 21.42 10.82 10.45
CA LYS A 782 22.39 10.83 11.56
C LYS A 782 21.90 11.61 12.78
N LYS A 783 20.73 12.25 12.65
CA LYS A 783 20.15 13.13 13.65
C LYS A 783 18.63 13.00 13.65
N ILE A 784 18.02 13.03 14.83
CA ILE A 784 16.57 13.12 15.03
C ILE A 784 16.24 14.38 15.84
N LYS A 785 15.05 14.95 15.62
CA LYS A 785 14.56 16.14 16.33
C LYS A 785 13.26 15.79 17.05
N ILE A 786 13.21 16.08 18.36
CA ILE A 786 12.00 15.93 19.18
C ILE A 786 11.22 17.24 19.12
N ASP A 787 9.97 17.17 18.66
CA ASP A 787 9.07 18.32 18.58
C ASP A 787 8.75 18.93 19.97
N LYS A 788 8.50 20.24 19.96
CA LYS A 788 8.15 21.01 21.14
C LYS A 788 6.93 20.45 21.88
N SER A 789 5.93 19.88 21.20
CA SER A 789 4.73 19.36 21.87
C SER A 789 5.06 18.25 22.88
N LEU A 790 6.03 17.38 22.57
CA LEU A 790 6.50 16.34 23.48
C LEU A 790 7.27 16.93 24.65
N VAL A 791 8.08 17.97 24.41
CA VAL A 791 8.78 18.72 25.45
C VAL A 791 7.79 19.37 26.41
N ASP A 792 6.77 20.03 25.89
CA ASP A 792 5.74 20.67 26.71
C ASP A 792 4.93 19.68 27.54
N ILE A 793 4.71 18.45 27.05
CA ILE A 793 3.96 17.41 27.76
C ILE A 793 4.81 16.68 28.81
N PHE A 794 6.07 16.33 28.48
CA PHE A 794 6.86 15.36 29.25
C PHE A 794 7.99 15.98 30.07
N LEU A 795 8.48 17.18 29.73
CA LEU A 795 9.47 17.91 30.54
C LEU A 795 8.82 18.78 31.64
N LYS A 796 7.51 18.63 31.85
CA LYS A 796 6.71 19.20 32.96
C LYS A 796 6.09 18.04 33.76
N ASP A 797 5.80 18.26 35.05
CA ASP A 797 5.05 17.33 35.93
C ASP A 797 5.66 15.92 36.18
N GLU A 798 6.97 15.81 36.46
CA GLU A 798 7.65 14.54 36.87
C GLU A 798 7.56 13.37 35.86
N LYS A 799 7.34 13.65 34.57
CA LYS A 799 7.28 12.66 33.48
C LYS A 799 8.52 12.65 32.58
N ASP A 800 9.61 13.24 33.06
CA ASP A 800 10.86 13.50 32.34
C ASP A 800 11.58 12.22 31.87
N ALA A 801 11.31 11.09 32.52
CA ALA A 801 11.80 9.78 32.13
C ALA A 801 11.47 9.41 30.67
N PHE A 802 10.38 9.93 30.10
CA PHE A 802 10.04 9.70 28.70
C PHE A 802 11.08 10.32 27.75
N ILE A 803 11.42 11.59 27.96
CA ILE A 803 12.42 12.29 27.14
C ILE A 803 13.81 11.70 27.36
N GLU A 804 14.17 11.36 28.60
CA GLU A 804 15.42 10.66 28.90
C GLU A 804 15.55 9.34 28.13
N ASN A 805 14.50 8.52 28.13
CA ASN A 805 14.49 7.25 27.41
C ASN A 805 14.57 7.42 25.88
N ILE A 806 13.96 8.45 25.32
CA ILE A 806 14.11 8.76 23.88
C ILE A 806 15.55 9.16 23.55
N ILE A 807 16.18 9.99 24.38
CA ILE A 807 17.59 10.39 24.20
C ILE A 807 18.47 9.14 24.22
N ARG A 808 18.29 8.27 25.21
CA ARG A 808 19.03 6.99 25.32
C ARG A 808 18.80 6.10 24.10
N LEU A 809 17.56 5.97 23.63
CA LEU A 809 17.24 5.19 22.44
C LEU A 809 17.97 5.72 21.20
N ALA A 810 17.95 7.04 20.98
CA ALA A 810 18.66 7.66 19.87
C ALA A 810 20.15 7.35 19.92
N HIS A 811 20.77 7.47 21.10
CA HIS A 811 22.18 7.13 21.29
C HIS A 811 22.49 5.65 21.06
N CYS A 812 21.63 4.74 21.51
CA CYS A 812 21.75 3.30 21.23
C CYS A 812 21.74 2.98 19.73
N LEU A 813 21.03 3.78 18.93
CA LEU A 813 20.99 3.67 17.47
C LEU A 813 22.14 4.42 16.78
N GLY A 814 23.06 5.03 17.55
CA GLY A 814 24.15 5.84 17.00
C GLY A 814 23.71 7.19 16.43
N LEU A 815 22.48 7.62 16.73
CA LEU A 815 21.89 8.87 16.25
C LEU A 815 22.17 10.01 17.22
N LYS A 816 22.32 11.22 16.68
CA LYS A 816 22.30 12.46 17.46
C LYS A 816 20.88 12.94 17.68
N ILE A 817 20.65 13.65 18.77
CA ILE A 817 19.31 14.16 19.11
C ILE A 817 19.28 15.67 19.35
N THR A 818 18.32 16.34 18.72
CA THR A 818 17.98 17.73 19.01
C THR A 818 16.63 17.79 19.73
N VAL A 819 16.54 18.49 20.85
CA VAL A 819 15.26 18.78 21.49
C VAL A 819 14.83 20.22 21.18
N GLU A 820 13.64 20.38 20.62
CA GLU A 820 13.08 21.66 20.20
C GLU A 820 12.21 22.33 21.26
N GLY A 821 11.94 23.62 21.08
CA GLY A 821 11.01 24.35 21.95
C GLY A 821 11.49 24.52 23.39
N VAL A 822 12.81 24.50 23.63
CA VAL A 822 13.37 24.78 24.96
C VAL A 822 13.24 26.28 25.27
N GLU A 823 12.37 26.64 26.21
CA GLU A 823 12.04 28.03 26.54
C GLU A 823 12.52 28.45 27.93
N GLU A 824 12.66 27.48 28.84
CA GLU A 824 12.98 27.73 30.25
C GLU A 824 14.34 27.16 30.66
N LYS A 825 14.97 27.79 31.67
CA LYS A 825 16.24 27.30 32.22
C LYS A 825 16.14 25.89 32.78
N GLN A 826 15.03 25.56 33.43
CA GLN A 826 14.84 24.24 34.05
C GLN A 826 14.82 23.12 33.00
N GLN A 827 14.18 23.34 31.85
CA GLN A 827 14.17 22.40 30.72
C GLN A 827 15.60 22.17 30.20
N HIS A 828 16.39 23.24 30.08
CA HIS A 828 17.78 23.15 29.65
C HIS A 828 18.64 22.32 30.62
N GLU A 829 18.58 22.58 31.92
CA GLU A 829 19.37 21.84 32.92
C GLU A 829 18.99 20.35 32.91
N ARG A 830 17.69 20.01 32.83
CA ARG A 830 17.23 18.62 32.72
C ARG A 830 17.75 17.93 31.47
N LEU A 831 17.65 18.57 30.30
CA LEU A 831 18.16 18.01 29.04
C LEU A 831 19.68 17.83 29.06
N LYS A 832 20.40 18.69 29.77
CA LYS A 832 21.83 18.55 30.00
C LYS A 832 22.15 17.36 30.90
N ASP A 833 21.37 17.15 31.97
CA ASP A 833 21.50 15.98 32.85
C ASP A 833 21.20 14.67 32.11
N PHE A 834 20.29 14.68 31.14
CA PHE A 834 20.00 13.54 30.26
C PHE A 834 20.99 13.36 29.12
N GLU A 835 22.09 14.11 29.11
CA GLU A 835 23.14 14.04 28.08
C GLU A 835 22.65 14.31 26.65
N CYS A 836 21.62 15.15 26.48
CA CYS A 836 21.13 15.56 25.17
C CYS A 836 22.26 16.20 24.32
N ASP A 837 22.32 15.91 23.02
CA ASP A 837 23.37 16.46 22.15
C ASP A 837 23.13 17.94 21.84
N TYR A 838 21.94 18.26 21.33
CA TYR A 838 21.58 19.58 20.83
C TYR A 838 20.23 20.04 21.37
N ILE A 839 20.11 21.36 21.54
CA ILE A 839 18.86 21.99 21.95
C ILE A 839 18.60 23.23 21.11
N GLN A 840 17.32 23.46 20.85
CA GLN A 840 16.84 24.59 20.08
C GLN A 840 15.61 25.18 20.76
N GLY A 841 15.54 26.50 20.86
CA GLY A 841 14.39 27.18 21.42
C GLY A 841 14.68 28.59 21.92
N TYR A 842 13.64 29.28 22.36
CA TYR A 842 13.70 30.68 22.78
C TYR A 842 14.52 30.90 24.06
N TYR A 843 14.85 29.83 24.78
CA TYR A 843 15.81 29.90 25.87
C TYR A 843 17.20 30.35 25.39
N PHE A 844 17.62 30.11 24.15
CA PHE A 844 18.90 30.64 23.65
C PHE A 844 18.69 31.85 22.77
N SER A 845 17.91 31.69 21.72
CA SER A 845 17.61 32.77 20.78
C SER A 845 16.28 32.52 20.08
N ARG A 846 15.60 33.61 19.77
CA ARG A 846 14.54 33.59 18.74
C ARG A 846 15.20 33.44 17.35
N PRO A 847 14.43 33.09 16.32
CA PRO A 847 14.89 33.20 14.93
C PRO A 847 15.32 34.65 14.65
N ILE A 848 16.53 34.82 14.12
CA ILE A 848 17.18 36.11 13.85
C ILE A 848 17.59 36.21 12.37
N THR A 849 17.89 37.40 11.88
CA THR A 849 18.31 37.58 10.48
C THR A 849 19.74 37.09 10.24
N GLY A 850 20.13 36.98 8.97
CA GLY A 850 21.49 36.60 8.61
C GLY A 850 22.54 37.60 9.10
N GLU A 851 22.20 38.89 9.15
CA GLU A 851 23.06 39.96 9.66
C GLU A 851 23.19 39.91 11.19
N GLU A 852 22.11 39.59 11.90
CA GLU A 852 22.13 39.45 13.36
C GLU A 852 22.99 38.27 13.81
N ILE A 853 23.08 37.20 13.01
CA ILE A 853 24.03 36.09 13.25
C ILE A 853 25.47 36.58 13.31
N GLU A 854 25.84 37.57 12.49
CA GLU A 854 27.21 38.09 12.45
C GLU A 854 27.64 38.75 13.76
N LEU A 855 26.66 39.19 14.55
CA LEU A 855 26.85 39.83 15.85
C LEU A 855 26.68 38.86 17.03
N LEU A 856 26.23 37.63 16.77
CA LEU A 856 25.91 36.64 17.79
C LEU A 856 27.19 35.97 18.34
N LYS A 857 27.39 36.07 19.66
CA LYS A 857 28.53 35.42 20.33
C LYS A 857 28.25 33.94 20.59
N SER A 858 29.27 33.10 20.42
CA SER A 858 29.27 31.67 20.78
C SER A 858 30.34 31.39 21.85
N PRO A 859 30.02 30.75 22.99
CA PRO A 859 28.70 30.26 23.40
C PRO A 859 27.71 31.40 23.64
N ILE A 860 26.42 31.10 23.45
CA ILE A 860 25.33 32.06 23.74
C ILE A 860 25.23 32.16 25.26
N LYS A 861 25.85 33.19 25.83
CA LYS A 861 25.77 33.48 27.27
C LYS A 861 24.45 34.19 27.56
N LYS A 862 23.64 33.62 28.46
CA LYS A 862 22.53 34.33 29.11
C LYS A 862 22.94 34.83 30.48
#